data_AF-A0A537GEP1-F1
#
_entry.id   AF-A0A537GEP1-F1
#
_cell.length_a   1.000
_cell.length_b   1.000
_cell.length_c   1.000
_cell.angle_alpha   90.00
_cell.angle_beta   90.00
_cell.angle_gamma   90.00
#
_symmetry.space_group_name_H-M   'P 1'
#
loop_
_entity.id
_entity.type
_entity.pdbx_description
1 polymer ?
#
loop_
_entity_poly.entity_id
_entity_poly.type
_entity_poly.pdbx_seq_one_letter_code
_entity_poly.pdbx_strand_id
1 'polypeptide(L)'
;MPEISPEEFAIPFFAERGFTRRNCVSCQSNFWTEKSDQQTCGEAPCQPYTFIGSPPTKRRYTVPEMRIQFMDYFAEKGHTRIPPYPVVARWRDDVYLVGASIYDFQPYVTEGSMPPPANPLVISQPCIRFTDVELVGPTGGRHMTIFEMGGAHAFNYPAKEVYWKDECVRYHHQLLTGILGVPSESVTYKEHFWSGGGNAGPDLETIVAGLEIATLVFMQYKVQGDQLIPLPIRTVDTGYGIERWSWLSQGSPSGFHAVYATVLQQVMDLAKITVDPQLIEAFTRASSIHGWASIIRNRESYIQTVSGQTGTTLESLRPVFSSLEAVYAITEIRRAGRLARQLGIYQDIPSIADAQIKFWGNDFRTLRDMRKEIQTGLETELRKYQETISRGSEVVVRLSKDLASRGIQKIPVEQLVQLYDSQGLSPEIVKEGAEKTGVAVEIPDNFLTLVAERHSRPTRELAEPRSETDIEAKLGDLPATRPLYYDDPYKAKFKAKVVARVLENAVVLDQTAFYPQGGGQLSDHGELHFGDQKVGVVDVQKFGDRIVHFLAGPLDANADLVEGEIDWQRRQNLMRHHTGTHVLLGAARRVLGEHVWQAGAQKDVESSRLDITHYQQVTQKEKERIERLANQTILRDLPVRINWMAREKAEAKYGYRLYQGGAVPGSKIRVVR
;
A
#
# COMPACT_ATOMS: atom_id res chain seq x y z
N MET A 1 1.55 15.23 -19.49
CA MET A 1 2.44 15.73 -18.43
C MET A 1 2.53 17.24 -18.58
N PRO A 2 2.58 18.02 -17.49
CA PRO A 2 2.84 19.45 -17.60
C PRO A 2 4.19 19.66 -18.31
N GLU A 3 4.29 20.71 -19.12
CA GLU A 3 5.56 21.11 -19.72
C GLU A 3 6.41 21.75 -18.61
N ILE A 4 7.48 21.06 -18.19
CA ILE A 4 8.34 21.50 -17.09
C ILE A 4 9.47 22.33 -17.67
N SER A 5 9.71 23.50 -17.08
CA SER A 5 10.83 24.36 -17.48
C SER A 5 12.15 23.58 -17.39
N PRO A 6 13.01 23.60 -18.43
CA PRO A 6 14.36 23.04 -18.35
C PRO A 6 15.19 23.58 -17.17
N GLU A 7 14.86 24.78 -16.69
CA GLU A 7 15.50 25.40 -15.51
C GLU A 7 15.28 24.57 -14.23
N GLU A 8 14.19 23.81 -14.13
CA GLU A 8 13.94 22.94 -12.97
C GLU A 8 15.02 21.85 -12.79
N PHE A 9 15.74 21.51 -13.87
CA PHE A 9 16.80 20.50 -13.90
C PHE A 9 18.20 21.10 -13.99
N ALA A 10 18.33 22.42 -14.06
CA ALA A 10 19.62 23.12 -14.10
C ALA A 10 20.26 23.18 -12.70
N ILE A 11 20.80 22.05 -12.24
CA ILE A 11 21.39 21.91 -10.90
C ILE A 11 22.87 22.37 -10.93
N PRO A 12 23.31 23.26 -10.01
CA PRO A 12 24.69 23.78 -9.99
C PRO A 12 25.78 22.71 -10.02
N PHE A 13 25.58 21.60 -9.30
CA PHE A 13 26.46 20.43 -9.31
C PHE A 13 26.81 19.95 -10.73
N PHE A 14 25.86 19.96 -11.67
CA PHE A 14 26.10 19.52 -13.04
C PHE A 14 27.10 20.41 -13.77
N ALA A 15 26.95 21.74 -13.65
CA ALA A 15 27.87 22.69 -14.25
C ALA A 15 29.28 22.57 -13.64
N GLU A 16 29.38 22.42 -12.32
CA GLU A 16 30.67 22.27 -11.62
C GLU A 16 31.42 20.98 -11.97
N ARG A 17 30.69 19.90 -12.25
CA ARG A 17 31.26 18.58 -12.57
C ARG A 17 31.35 18.28 -14.07
N GLY A 18 31.02 19.25 -14.92
CA GLY A 18 31.12 19.08 -16.38
C GLY A 18 30.05 18.15 -16.98
N PHE A 19 28.92 17.97 -16.29
CA PHE A 19 27.78 17.28 -16.87
C PHE A 19 27.15 18.15 -17.96
N THR A 20 26.79 17.52 -19.07
CA THR A 20 26.11 18.16 -20.18
C THR A 20 24.71 17.58 -20.34
N ARG A 21 23.73 18.47 -20.55
CA ARG A 21 22.35 18.07 -20.85
C ARG A 21 22.26 17.62 -22.30
N ARG A 22 21.73 16.42 -22.53
CA ARG A 22 21.54 15.82 -23.85
C ARG A 22 20.12 15.28 -23.99
N ASN A 23 19.73 14.97 -25.22
CA ASN A 23 18.47 14.33 -25.54
C ASN A 23 18.72 12.90 -26.03
N CYS A 24 17.99 11.92 -25.49
CA CYS A 24 18.19 10.53 -25.84
C CYS A 24 17.66 10.24 -27.24
N VAL A 25 18.52 9.74 -28.13
CA VAL A 25 18.12 9.39 -29.51
C VAL A 25 17.06 8.28 -29.59
N SER A 26 16.89 7.49 -28.53
CA SER A 26 15.94 6.37 -28.48
C SER A 26 14.59 6.76 -27.86
N CYS A 27 14.57 7.26 -26.62
CA CYS A 27 13.32 7.58 -25.91
C CYS A 27 12.97 9.07 -25.88
N GLN A 28 13.81 9.94 -26.44
CA GLN A 28 13.64 11.40 -26.47
C GLN A 28 13.60 12.08 -25.09
N SER A 29 13.86 11.34 -24.00
CA SER A 29 14.03 11.93 -22.67
C SER A 29 15.33 12.74 -22.60
N ASN A 30 15.29 13.84 -21.86
CA ASN A 30 16.48 14.61 -21.55
C ASN A 30 17.25 13.94 -20.41
N PHE A 31 18.58 14.04 -20.45
CA PHE A 31 19.44 13.46 -19.43
C PHE A 31 20.77 14.23 -19.32
N TRP A 32 21.45 14.06 -18.20
CA TRP A 32 22.73 14.68 -17.89
C TRP A 32 23.82 13.61 -17.80
N THR A 33 24.95 13.85 -18.47
CA THR A 33 26.12 12.94 -18.48
C THR A 33 27.43 13.72 -18.60
N GLU A 34 28.51 13.20 -18.02
CA GLU A 34 29.88 13.69 -18.24
C GLU A 34 30.44 13.24 -19.60
N LYS A 35 29.85 12.21 -20.22
CA LYS A 35 30.30 11.68 -21.51
C LYS A 35 29.76 12.50 -22.68
N SER A 36 30.66 13.22 -23.34
CA SER A 36 30.33 14.07 -24.49
C SER A 36 29.85 13.29 -25.72
N ASP A 37 30.09 11.98 -25.79
CA ASP A 37 29.73 11.10 -26.89
C ASP A 37 28.47 10.24 -26.63
N GLN A 38 27.99 10.16 -25.37
CA GLN A 38 26.85 9.31 -24.99
C GLN A 38 25.53 9.76 -25.62
N GLN A 39 24.97 8.98 -26.55
CA GLN A 39 23.76 9.33 -27.32
C GLN A 39 22.44 8.89 -26.65
N THR A 40 22.49 7.97 -25.68
CA THR A 40 21.30 7.42 -25.01
C THR A 40 21.27 7.79 -23.53
N CYS A 41 20.08 7.78 -22.92
CA CYS A 41 19.90 8.09 -21.49
C CYS A 41 20.54 7.05 -20.55
N GLY A 42 21.18 6.01 -21.07
CA GLY A 42 21.83 4.96 -20.29
C GLY A 42 20.89 3.96 -19.65
N GLU A 43 19.58 4.16 -19.68
CA GLU A 43 18.58 3.25 -19.08
C GLU A 43 18.17 2.14 -20.05
N ALA A 44 17.92 0.94 -19.54
CA ALA A 44 17.21 -0.09 -20.29
C ALA A 44 15.77 0.37 -20.64
N PRO A 45 15.31 0.25 -21.89
CA PRO A 45 15.92 -0.50 -23.00
C PRO A 45 16.83 0.31 -23.93
N CYS A 46 17.00 1.61 -23.73
CA CYS A 46 17.88 2.45 -24.55
C CYS A 46 19.36 2.03 -24.42
N GLN A 47 19.75 1.43 -23.30
CA GLN A 47 21.05 0.78 -23.11
C GLN A 47 20.90 -0.49 -22.25
N PRO A 48 21.43 -1.65 -22.69
CA PRO A 48 21.31 -2.89 -21.96
C PRO A 48 22.19 -2.91 -20.70
N TYR A 49 21.94 -3.89 -19.83
CA TYR A 49 22.74 -4.10 -18.62
C TYR A 49 24.18 -4.50 -18.96
N THR A 50 25.14 -3.75 -18.42
CA THR A 50 26.57 -4.02 -18.58
C THR A 50 27.25 -4.50 -17.29
N PHE A 51 26.61 -4.35 -16.12
CA PHE A 51 27.19 -4.67 -14.82
C PHE A 51 27.16 -6.16 -14.44
N ILE A 52 26.38 -6.98 -15.13
CA ILE A 52 26.29 -8.43 -14.86
C ILE A 52 27.65 -9.06 -15.13
N GLY A 53 28.19 -9.81 -14.16
CA GLY A 53 29.55 -10.35 -14.17
C GLY A 53 30.68 -9.31 -13.96
N SER A 54 30.38 -8.02 -14.08
CA SER A 54 31.34 -6.91 -14.07
C SER A 54 30.79 -5.71 -13.28
N PRO A 55 30.60 -5.83 -11.95
CA PRO A 55 30.01 -4.76 -11.15
C PRO A 55 30.88 -3.50 -11.16
N PRO A 56 30.30 -2.29 -11.27
CA PRO A 56 31.05 -1.03 -11.31
C PRO A 56 31.55 -0.56 -9.94
N THR A 57 31.20 -1.26 -8.86
CA THR A 57 31.54 -0.88 -7.48
C THR A 57 32.84 -1.51 -7.01
N LYS A 58 33.53 -0.89 -6.06
CA LYS A 58 34.79 -1.40 -5.47
C LYS A 58 34.62 -2.65 -4.61
N ARG A 59 33.45 -2.86 -4.01
CA ARG A 59 33.13 -4.05 -3.21
C ARG A 59 31.70 -4.50 -3.44
N ARG A 60 31.43 -5.77 -3.16
CA ARG A 60 30.09 -6.37 -3.18
C ARG A 60 29.39 -6.14 -1.85
N TYR A 61 28.10 -5.86 -1.90
CA TYR A 61 27.24 -5.67 -0.73
C TYR A 61 26.07 -6.64 -0.79
N THR A 62 25.81 -7.32 0.32
CA THR A 62 24.51 -7.95 0.58
C THR A 62 23.44 -6.89 0.86
N VAL A 63 22.15 -7.25 0.78
CA VAL A 63 21.04 -6.32 1.08
C VAL A 63 21.15 -5.69 2.48
N PRO A 64 21.41 -6.45 3.57
CA PRO A 64 21.59 -5.84 4.88
C PRO A 64 22.79 -4.91 4.98
N GLU A 65 23.92 -5.25 4.34
CA GLU A 65 25.10 -4.38 4.33
C GLU A 65 24.85 -3.09 3.55
N MET A 66 24.16 -3.17 2.40
CA MET A 66 23.79 -2.00 1.60
C MET A 66 22.81 -1.11 2.37
N ARG A 67 21.82 -1.70 3.04
CA ARG A 67 20.87 -0.99 3.90
C ARG A 67 21.61 -0.20 4.99
N ILE A 68 22.51 -0.86 5.71
CA ILE A 68 23.31 -0.22 6.77
C ILE A 68 24.19 0.87 6.18
N GLN A 69 24.90 0.60 5.07
CA GLN A 69 25.76 1.60 4.41
C GLN A 69 24.99 2.86 4.01
N PHE A 70 23.79 2.70 3.46
CA PHE A 70 22.89 3.79 3.09
C PHE A 70 22.47 4.61 4.31
N MET A 71 21.96 3.93 5.35
CA MET A 71 21.48 4.56 6.58
C MET A 71 22.61 5.24 7.37
N ASP A 72 23.79 4.64 7.40
CA ASP A 72 25.00 5.17 8.03
C ASP A 72 25.47 6.44 7.33
N TYR A 73 25.59 6.39 6.00
CA TYR A 73 26.02 7.54 5.21
C TYR A 73 25.16 8.78 5.44
N PHE A 74 23.82 8.66 5.35
CA PHE A 74 22.95 9.82 5.56
C PHE A 74 22.91 10.25 7.03
N ALA A 75 23.06 9.32 7.98
CA ALA A 75 23.19 9.70 9.39
C ALA A 75 24.43 10.57 9.65
N GLU A 76 25.56 10.27 9.00
CA GLU A 76 26.77 11.12 9.04
C GLU A 76 26.56 12.49 8.38
N LYS A 77 25.57 12.64 7.50
CA LYS A 77 25.14 13.93 6.91
C LYS A 77 24.09 14.67 7.74
N GLY A 78 23.76 14.16 8.93
CA GLY A 78 22.83 14.79 9.86
C GLY A 78 21.38 14.31 9.75
N HIS A 79 21.10 13.30 8.93
CA HIS A 79 19.76 12.69 8.87
C HIS A 79 19.51 11.80 10.08
N THR A 80 18.37 11.97 10.73
CA THR A 80 17.99 11.08 11.84
C THR A 80 17.46 9.76 11.28
N ARG A 81 18.01 8.63 11.74
CA ARG A 81 17.49 7.31 11.38
C ARG A 81 16.14 7.08 12.03
N ILE A 82 15.17 6.61 11.25
CA ILE A 82 13.86 6.19 11.76
C ILE A 82 13.59 4.73 11.40
N PRO A 83 12.83 3.99 12.23
CA PRO A 83 12.43 2.63 11.91
C PRO A 83 11.41 2.61 10.75
N PRO A 84 11.34 1.51 9.99
CA PRO A 84 10.34 1.34 8.94
C PRO A 84 8.92 1.33 9.49
N TYR A 85 7.99 1.86 8.70
CA TYR A 85 6.56 1.77 8.89
C TYR A 85 6.05 0.39 8.43
N PRO A 86 4.88 -0.07 8.93
CA PRO A 86 4.23 -1.26 8.40
C PRO A 86 3.88 -1.09 6.92
N VAL A 87 4.03 -2.15 6.12
CA VAL A 87 3.66 -2.15 4.70
C VAL A 87 2.17 -1.91 4.44
N VAL A 88 1.32 -2.12 5.45
CA VAL A 88 -0.10 -1.76 5.40
C VAL A 88 -0.27 -0.34 5.93
N ALA A 89 -0.79 0.56 5.11
CA ALA A 89 -0.86 1.99 5.38
C ALA A 89 -1.98 2.31 6.38
N ARG A 90 -1.76 2.03 7.67
CA ARG A 90 -2.79 2.16 8.73
C ARG A 90 -3.12 3.61 9.12
N TRP A 91 -2.25 4.56 8.81
CA TRP A 91 -2.38 5.98 9.19
C TRP A 91 -3.11 6.83 8.14
N ARG A 92 -3.45 6.25 6.99
CA ARG A 92 -4.16 6.90 5.87
C ARG A 92 -5.21 5.95 5.30
N ASP A 93 -6.11 6.47 4.47
CA ASP A 93 -7.28 5.76 3.94
C ASP A 93 -7.41 5.80 2.41
N ASP A 94 -6.51 6.51 1.73
CA ASP A 94 -6.48 6.67 0.28
C ASP A 94 -5.62 5.61 -0.45
N VAL A 95 -4.73 4.92 0.28
CA VAL A 95 -3.96 3.77 -0.22
C VAL A 95 -3.95 2.64 0.80
N TYR A 96 -3.96 1.38 0.33
CA TYR A 96 -3.91 0.22 1.22
C TYR A 96 -2.49 -0.15 1.68
N LEU A 97 -1.50 0.03 0.80
CA LEU A 97 -0.13 -0.44 0.98
C LEU A 97 0.88 0.69 0.73
N VAL A 98 2.00 0.62 1.43
CA VAL A 98 3.14 1.53 1.24
C VAL A 98 3.86 1.15 -0.05
N GLY A 99 3.81 2.02 -1.06
CA GLY A 99 4.46 1.82 -2.36
C GLY A 99 5.75 2.62 -2.57
N ALA A 100 6.04 3.56 -1.68
CA ALA A 100 7.24 4.39 -1.63
C ALA A 100 7.48 4.88 -0.19
N SER A 101 8.73 5.18 0.19
CA SER A 101 9.05 5.66 1.54
C SER A 101 8.33 6.97 1.90
N ILE A 102 8.07 7.84 0.91
CA ILE A 102 7.32 9.09 1.15
C ILE A 102 5.88 8.87 1.60
N TYR A 103 5.28 7.69 1.32
CA TYR A 103 3.89 7.39 1.69
C TYR A 103 3.69 7.37 3.21
N ASP A 104 4.77 7.15 3.98
CA ASP A 104 4.79 7.15 5.43
C ASP A 104 4.46 8.53 6.02
N PHE A 105 4.76 9.59 5.27
CA PHE A 105 4.61 10.99 5.70
C PHE A 105 3.43 11.68 5.03
N GLN A 106 2.84 11.06 4.01
CA GLN A 106 1.68 11.58 3.31
C GLN A 106 0.34 11.23 3.99
N PRO A 107 -0.69 12.08 3.81
CA PRO A 107 -0.61 13.45 3.30
C PRO A 107 -0.19 14.45 4.40
N TYR A 108 -0.25 14.05 5.67
CA TYR A 108 -0.29 15.01 6.78
C TYR A 108 0.99 15.81 6.98
N VAL A 109 2.17 15.19 6.80
CA VAL A 109 3.46 15.89 6.93
C VAL A 109 3.72 16.75 5.70
N THR A 110 3.46 16.21 4.50
CA THR A 110 3.73 16.92 3.23
C THR A 110 2.83 18.13 3.03
N GLU A 111 1.61 18.10 3.59
CA GLU A 111 0.70 19.26 3.64
C GLU A 111 0.97 20.20 4.82
N GLY A 112 1.86 19.84 5.74
CA GLY A 112 2.25 20.67 6.89
C GLY A 112 1.27 20.66 8.06
N SER A 113 0.26 19.81 8.01
CA SER A 113 -0.66 19.59 9.13
C SER A 113 -0.01 18.85 10.30
N MET A 114 1.11 18.17 10.06
CA MET A 114 1.94 17.50 11.07
C MET A 114 3.42 17.76 10.83
N PRO A 115 4.25 17.82 11.89
CA PRO A 115 5.70 17.80 11.71
C PRO A 115 6.17 16.38 11.33
N PRO A 116 7.28 16.25 10.59
CA PRO A 116 7.93 14.97 10.38
C PRO A 116 8.51 14.44 11.71
N PRO A 117 8.74 13.12 11.85
CA PRO A 117 9.34 12.55 13.06
C PRO A 117 10.78 13.03 13.30
N ALA A 118 11.48 13.44 12.25
CA ALA A 118 12.75 14.17 12.29
C ALA A 118 12.96 14.96 10.99
N ASN A 119 13.88 15.93 10.96
CA ASN A 119 14.13 16.70 9.74
C ASN A 119 15.59 17.21 9.69
N PRO A 120 16.45 16.70 8.78
CA PRO A 120 16.15 15.65 7.80
C PRO A 120 16.12 14.25 8.43
N LEU A 121 15.59 13.27 7.70
CA LEU A 121 15.47 11.89 8.17
C LEU A 121 15.92 10.87 7.13
N VAL A 122 16.36 9.69 7.58
CA VAL A 122 16.69 8.57 6.70
C VAL A 122 15.97 7.31 7.17
N ILE A 123 15.41 6.57 6.21
CA ILE A 123 14.64 5.33 6.41
C ILE A 123 15.01 4.31 5.33
N SER A 124 14.89 3.02 5.65
CA SER A 124 14.81 1.95 4.65
C SER A 124 13.45 1.31 4.81
N GLN A 125 12.54 1.64 3.90
CA GLN A 125 11.12 1.32 4.00
C GLN A 125 10.77 0.14 3.07
N PRO A 126 10.31 -1.00 3.61
CA PRO A 126 9.69 -2.04 2.80
C PRO A 126 8.45 -1.50 2.09
N CYS A 127 8.43 -1.64 0.77
CA CYS A 127 7.38 -1.18 -0.12
C CYS A 127 6.79 -2.37 -0.89
N ILE A 128 5.49 -2.34 -1.15
CA ILE A 128 4.80 -3.34 -1.97
C ILE A 128 4.21 -2.67 -3.20
N ARG A 129 4.49 -3.21 -4.38
CA ARG A 129 3.91 -2.76 -5.66
C ARG A 129 3.30 -3.93 -6.41
N PHE A 130 1.99 -3.86 -6.62
CA PHE A 130 1.26 -4.82 -7.44
C PHE A 130 1.11 -4.40 -8.91
N THR A 131 1.40 -3.15 -9.24
CA THR A 131 1.41 -2.66 -10.64
C THR A 131 2.45 -3.41 -11.49
N ASP A 132 3.57 -3.78 -10.88
CA ASP A 132 4.70 -4.42 -11.56
C ASP A 132 4.66 -5.95 -11.42
N VAL A 133 3.56 -6.50 -10.92
CA VAL A 133 3.46 -7.92 -10.53
C VAL A 133 3.79 -8.84 -11.70
N GLU A 134 3.41 -8.49 -12.93
CA GLU A 134 3.67 -9.28 -14.13
C GLU A 134 5.13 -9.24 -14.59
N LEU A 135 5.91 -8.27 -14.11
CA LEU A 135 7.32 -8.07 -14.43
C LEU A 135 8.26 -8.86 -13.52
N VAL A 136 7.74 -9.37 -12.41
CA VAL A 136 8.47 -10.19 -11.43
C VAL A 136 8.75 -11.58 -12.01
N GLY A 137 10.04 -11.85 -12.22
CA GLY A 137 10.53 -13.02 -12.95
C GLY A 137 11.08 -12.64 -14.34
N PRO A 138 10.23 -12.24 -15.31
CA PRO A 138 10.65 -11.98 -16.69
C PRO A 138 11.74 -10.91 -16.84
N THR A 139 11.83 -9.95 -15.90
CA THR A 139 12.84 -8.88 -15.94
C THR A 139 14.12 -9.20 -15.16
N GLY A 140 14.36 -10.48 -14.85
CA GLY A 140 15.61 -10.94 -14.25
C GLY A 140 15.94 -10.28 -12.90
N GLY A 141 14.92 -9.88 -12.14
CA GLY A 141 15.06 -9.28 -10.81
C GLY A 141 15.18 -7.75 -10.78
N ARG A 142 14.95 -7.04 -11.89
CA ARG A 142 14.76 -5.57 -11.87
C ARG A 142 13.49 -5.17 -11.11
N HIS A 143 12.43 -5.96 -11.26
CA HIS A 143 11.15 -5.77 -10.57
C HIS A 143 10.92 -6.88 -9.56
N MET A 144 10.43 -6.46 -8.40
CA MET A 144 10.07 -7.28 -7.24
C MET A 144 8.73 -6.77 -6.72
N THR A 145 7.91 -7.68 -6.17
CA THR A 145 6.63 -7.26 -5.57
C THR A 145 6.83 -6.56 -4.23
N ILE A 146 7.87 -6.95 -3.49
CA ILE A 146 8.30 -6.34 -2.24
C ILE A 146 9.78 -6.00 -2.33
N PHE A 147 10.13 -4.78 -1.93
CA PHE A 147 11.51 -4.30 -1.96
C PHE A 147 11.68 -3.19 -0.92
N GLU A 148 12.92 -2.91 -0.52
CA GLU A 148 13.24 -1.81 0.37
C GLU A 148 13.60 -0.55 -0.40
N MET A 149 12.82 0.51 -0.17
CA MET A 149 13.12 1.84 -0.64
C MET A 149 13.85 2.62 0.45
N GLY A 150 15.14 2.85 0.25
CA GLY A 150 15.90 3.83 1.01
C GLY A 150 15.37 5.23 0.73
N GLY A 151 15.00 5.96 1.77
CA GLY A 151 14.51 7.33 1.68
C GLY A 151 15.32 8.27 2.56
N ALA A 152 15.99 9.23 1.95
CA ALA A 152 16.61 10.38 2.63
C ALA A 152 15.76 11.61 2.36
N HIS A 153 14.94 11.99 3.35
CA HIS A 153 13.90 12.99 3.20
C HIS A 153 14.24 14.29 3.94
N ALA A 154 13.90 15.41 3.31
CA ALA A 154 13.97 16.74 3.92
C ALA A 154 12.70 17.53 3.62
N PHE A 155 12.08 18.08 4.66
CA PHE A 155 10.82 18.83 4.57
C PHE A 155 11.10 20.32 4.74
N ASN A 156 11.02 21.08 3.65
CA ASN A 156 11.38 22.49 3.61
C ASN A 156 10.15 23.38 3.82
N TYR A 157 10.06 23.97 5.00
CA TYR A 157 9.02 24.92 5.36
C TYR A 157 9.40 26.31 4.83
N PRO A 158 8.43 27.20 4.56
CA PRO A 158 8.72 28.56 4.07
C PRO A 158 9.69 29.34 4.96
N ALA A 159 9.66 29.10 6.28
CA ALA A 159 10.54 29.76 7.25
C ALA A 159 11.92 29.10 7.42
N LYS A 160 12.09 27.85 6.95
CA LYS A 160 13.33 27.08 7.15
C LYS A 160 13.49 26.02 6.07
N GLU A 161 14.46 26.24 5.20
CA GLU A 161 14.98 25.23 4.27
C GLU A 161 16.08 24.41 4.96
N VAL A 162 16.02 23.09 4.79
CA VAL A 162 17.02 22.13 5.29
C VAL A 162 18.06 21.90 4.21
N TYR A 163 17.63 21.40 3.05
CA TYR A 163 18.39 21.35 1.81
C TYR A 163 17.46 21.10 0.62
N TRP A 164 17.92 21.35 -0.61
CA TRP A 164 17.13 21.18 -1.83
C TRP A 164 17.88 20.39 -2.92
N LYS A 165 17.63 20.71 -4.19
CA LYS A 165 18.09 19.97 -5.37
C LYS A 165 19.59 19.72 -5.41
N ASP A 166 20.39 20.78 -5.24
CA ASP A 166 21.84 20.73 -5.40
C ASP A 166 22.51 19.80 -4.37
N GLU A 167 22.24 20.02 -3.09
CA GLU A 167 22.76 19.17 -2.02
C GLU A 167 22.24 17.73 -2.11
N CYS A 168 20.99 17.51 -2.50
CA CYS A 168 20.45 16.17 -2.72
C CYS A 168 21.25 15.40 -3.77
N VAL A 169 21.53 16.02 -4.91
CA VAL A 169 22.34 15.40 -5.98
C VAL A 169 23.78 15.18 -5.52
N ARG A 170 24.37 16.12 -4.76
CA ARG A 170 25.72 15.94 -4.18
C ARG A 170 25.79 14.77 -3.21
N TYR A 171 24.80 14.61 -2.33
CA TYR A 171 24.76 13.48 -1.40
C TYR A 171 24.62 12.16 -2.16
N HIS A 172 23.67 12.10 -3.10
CA HIS A 172 23.50 10.93 -3.95
C HIS A 172 24.81 10.56 -4.67
N HIS A 173 25.41 11.52 -5.36
CA HIS A 173 26.60 11.30 -6.16
C HIS A 173 27.80 10.89 -5.30
N GLN A 174 28.00 11.52 -4.14
CA GLN A 174 29.09 11.17 -3.22
C GLN A 174 28.91 9.78 -2.62
N LEU A 175 27.68 9.36 -2.32
CA LEU A 175 27.41 7.98 -1.88
C LEU A 175 27.80 6.99 -3.00
N LEU A 176 27.38 7.27 -4.24
CA LEU A 176 27.61 6.37 -5.37
C LEU A 176 29.08 6.31 -5.82
N THR A 177 29.75 7.46 -5.97
CA THR A 177 31.12 7.50 -6.50
C THR A 177 32.17 7.47 -5.41
N GLY A 178 31.95 8.21 -4.32
CA GLY A 178 32.88 8.29 -3.20
C GLY A 178 32.91 7.02 -2.34
N ILE A 179 31.73 6.53 -1.93
CA ILE A 179 31.62 5.38 -1.02
C ILE A 179 31.63 4.05 -1.78
N LEU A 180 30.79 3.91 -2.79
CA LEU A 180 30.69 2.67 -3.58
C LEU A 180 31.77 2.54 -4.65
N GLY A 181 32.38 3.65 -5.06
CA GLY A 181 33.48 3.66 -6.01
C GLY A 181 33.04 3.51 -7.47
N VAL A 182 31.77 3.76 -7.78
CA VAL A 182 31.27 3.80 -9.16
C VAL A 182 31.98 4.95 -9.90
N PRO A 183 32.52 4.73 -11.11
CA PRO A 183 33.13 5.81 -11.89
C PRO A 183 32.11 6.91 -12.20
N SER A 184 32.50 8.17 -12.02
CA SER A 184 31.62 9.34 -12.17
C SER A 184 30.99 9.41 -13.56
N GLU A 185 31.81 9.15 -14.58
CA GLU A 185 31.43 9.15 -16.00
C GLU A 185 30.46 8.01 -16.39
N SER A 186 30.19 7.07 -15.48
CA SER A 186 29.21 6.00 -15.69
C SER A 186 27.82 6.35 -15.16
N VAL A 187 27.69 7.46 -14.42
CA VAL A 187 26.43 7.92 -13.82
C VAL A 187 25.69 8.81 -14.81
N THR A 188 24.41 8.52 -15.04
CA THR A 188 23.52 9.37 -15.82
C THR A 188 22.34 9.82 -14.97
N TYR A 189 21.95 11.10 -15.07
CA TYR A 189 20.74 11.63 -14.44
C TYR A 189 19.71 11.94 -15.51
N LYS A 190 18.67 11.11 -15.61
CA LYS A 190 17.59 11.27 -16.59
C LYS A 190 16.48 12.11 -15.97
N GLU A 191 16.00 13.11 -16.72
CA GLU A 191 14.93 13.99 -16.29
C GLU A 191 13.57 13.29 -16.43
N HIS A 192 12.74 13.39 -15.39
CA HIS A 192 11.40 12.85 -15.38
C HIS A 192 10.45 13.72 -14.51
N PHE A 193 9.17 13.32 -14.44
CA PHE A 193 8.20 13.89 -13.53
C PHE A 193 7.47 12.80 -12.74
N TRP A 194 7.67 12.79 -11.44
CA TRP A 194 7.10 11.79 -10.55
C TRP A 194 5.75 12.23 -9.98
N SER A 195 4.84 11.28 -9.83
CA SER A 195 3.53 11.46 -9.19
C SER A 195 3.12 10.19 -8.45
N GLY A 196 2.69 10.32 -7.19
CA GLY A 196 2.27 9.19 -6.37
C GLY A 196 1.74 9.59 -4.99
N GLY A 197 0.76 8.84 -4.50
CA GLY A 197 0.22 9.03 -3.14
C GLY A 197 -0.40 10.42 -2.88
N GLY A 198 -0.83 11.11 -3.94
CA GLY A 198 -1.46 12.44 -3.88
C GLY A 198 -0.48 13.63 -4.04
N ASN A 199 0.82 13.39 -4.21
CA ASN A 199 1.80 14.45 -4.46
C ASN A 199 2.65 14.18 -5.71
N ALA A 200 3.33 15.22 -6.21
CA ALA A 200 4.14 15.16 -7.43
C ALA A 200 5.27 16.21 -7.45
N GLY A 201 6.23 16.02 -8.34
CA GLY A 201 7.32 16.96 -8.59
C GLY A 201 8.28 16.50 -9.70
N PRO A 202 9.12 17.41 -10.23
CA PRO A 202 10.20 17.04 -11.13
C PRO A 202 11.19 16.12 -10.41
N ASP A 203 11.75 15.16 -11.13
CA ASP A 203 12.67 14.19 -10.56
C ASP A 203 13.84 13.84 -11.49
N LEU A 204 14.90 13.32 -10.87
CA LEU A 204 16.04 12.75 -11.56
C LEU A 204 16.12 11.26 -11.27
N GLU A 205 15.87 10.46 -12.30
CA GLU A 205 16.18 9.04 -12.30
C GLU A 205 17.71 8.91 -12.47
N THR A 206 18.36 8.20 -11.56
CA THR A 206 19.80 7.94 -11.63
C THR A 206 20.07 6.56 -12.19
N ILE A 207 20.83 6.50 -13.28
CA ILE A 207 21.13 5.29 -14.02
C ILE A 207 22.62 4.99 -13.94
N VAL A 208 22.94 3.72 -13.69
CA VAL A 208 24.30 3.16 -13.82
C VAL A 208 24.23 1.86 -14.59
N ALA A 209 25.06 1.73 -15.63
CA ALA A 209 25.25 0.46 -16.36
C ALA A 209 23.95 -0.19 -16.89
N GLY A 210 22.99 0.62 -17.36
CA GLY A 210 21.67 0.14 -17.84
C GLY A 210 20.57 0.12 -16.79
N LEU A 211 20.92 0.17 -15.49
CA LEU A 211 20.00 0.02 -14.37
C LEU A 211 19.69 1.36 -13.71
N GLU A 212 18.41 1.69 -13.62
CA GLU A 212 17.89 2.76 -12.77
C GLU A 212 18.01 2.34 -11.29
N ILE A 213 18.84 3.05 -10.53
CA ILE A 213 19.21 2.68 -9.16
C ILE A 213 18.58 3.59 -8.11
N ALA A 214 18.22 4.82 -8.47
CA ALA A 214 17.55 5.74 -7.56
C ALA A 214 16.67 6.75 -8.31
N THR A 215 15.70 7.32 -7.60
CA THR A 215 14.88 8.44 -8.05
C THR A 215 15.03 9.58 -7.05
N LEU A 216 15.39 10.78 -7.51
CA LEU A 216 15.54 11.99 -6.70
C LEU A 216 14.42 12.96 -7.05
N VAL A 217 13.31 12.90 -6.30
CA VAL A 217 12.09 13.68 -6.52
C VAL A 217 12.12 14.98 -5.71
N PHE A 218 11.82 16.08 -6.37
CA PHE A 218 11.71 17.40 -5.76
C PHE A 218 10.24 17.78 -5.65
N MET A 219 9.57 17.15 -4.69
CA MET A 219 8.13 17.22 -4.53
C MET A 219 7.68 18.63 -4.13
N GLN A 220 6.81 19.22 -4.95
CA GLN A 220 6.33 20.59 -4.78
C GLN A 220 4.87 20.79 -5.16
N TYR A 221 4.17 19.71 -5.56
CA TYR A 221 2.76 19.75 -5.93
C TYR A 221 1.92 18.69 -5.21
N LYS A 222 0.68 19.06 -4.87
CA LYS A 222 -0.44 18.18 -4.58
C LYS A 222 -1.18 17.90 -5.88
N VAL A 223 -1.56 16.64 -6.08
CA VAL A 223 -2.32 16.20 -7.25
C VAL A 223 -3.80 16.14 -6.85
N GLN A 224 -4.63 16.91 -7.54
CA GLN A 224 -6.08 16.89 -7.35
C GLN A 224 -6.77 16.77 -8.71
N GLY A 225 -7.17 15.54 -9.06
CA GLY A 225 -7.57 15.23 -10.43
C GLY A 225 -6.41 15.49 -11.38
N ASP A 226 -6.64 16.28 -12.43
CA ASP A 226 -5.62 16.68 -13.40
C ASP A 226 -4.86 17.96 -13.00
N GLN A 227 -5.17 18.55 -11.84
CA GLN A 227 -4.54 19.79 -11.37
C GLN A 227 -3.35 19.53 -10.47
N LEU A 228 -2.29 20.33 -10.67
CA LEU A 228 -1.14 20.43 -9.79
C LEU A 228 -1.26 21.69 -8.94
N ILE A 229 -1.44 21.52 -7.63
CA ILE A 229 -1.58 22.60 -6.67
C ILE A 229 -0.26 22.73 -5.89
N PRO A 230 0.40 23.90 -5.87
CA PRO A 230 1.64 24.07 -5.12
C PRO A 230 1.49 23.67 -3.64
N LEU A 231 2.44 22.89 -3.13
CA LEU A 231 2.48 22.51 -1.72
C LEU A 231 3.04 23.66 -0.87
N PRO A 232 2.54 23.83 0.37
CA PRO A 232 3.14 24.78 1.31
C PRO A 232 4.55 24.34 1.77
N ILE A 233 4.85 23.04 1.65
CA ILE A 233 6.14 22.44 2.02
C ILE A 233 6.74 21.79 0.78
N ARG A 234 7.93 22.27 0.41
CA ARG A 234 8.75 21.63 -0.62
C ARG A 234 9.51 20.47 0.02
N THR A 235 9.46 19.28 -0.57
CA THR A 235 10.03 18.09 0.05
C THR A 235 11.04 17.42 -0.87
N VAL A 236 12.23 17.15 -0.35
CA VAL A 236 13.16 16.22 -1.00
C VAL A 236 12.68 14.82 -0.70
N ASP A 237 12.24 14.14 -1.74
CA ASP A 237 11.80 12.75 -1.72
C ASP A 237 12.79 11.92 -2.53
N THR A 238 13.49 11.00 -1.88
CA THR A 238 14.43 10.13 -2.57
C THR A 238 14.00 8.68 -2.42
N GLY A 239 14.18 7.91 -3.50
CA GLY A 239 13.88 6.48 -3.52
C GLY A 239 15.08 5.71 -4.03
N TYR A 240 15.76 4.99 -3.14
CA TYR A 240 16.91 4.14 -3.43
C TYR A 240 16.50 2.68 -3.32
N GLY A 241 16.46 1.93 -4.42
CA GLY A 241 16.15 0.50 -4.36
C GLY A 241 17.32 -0.28 -3.76
N ILE A 242 17.25 -0.64 -2.47
CA ILE A 242 18.37 -1.28 -1.75
C ILE A 242 18.77 -2.61 -2.42
N GLU A 243 17.79 -3.35 -2.93
CA GLU A 243 17.97 -4.57 -3.70
C GLU A 243 18.71 -4.32 -5.02
N ARG A 244 18.35 -3.25 -5.74
CA ARG A 244 19.02 -2.87 -7.00
C ARG A 244 20.45 -2.43 -6.76
N TRP A 245 20.70 -1.69 -5.69
CA TRP A 245 22.06 -1.29 -5.30
C TRP A 245 22.92 -2.49 -4.91
N SER A 246 22.34 -3.43 -4.17
CA SER A 246 23.00 -4.68 -3.82
C SER A 246 23.32 -5.51 -5.08
N TRP A 247 22.36 -5.63 -5.99
CA TRP A 247 22.54 -6.33 -7.26
C TRP A 247 23.61 -5.68 -8.15
N LEU A 248 23.57 -4.36 -8.31
CA LEU A 248 24.60 -3.59 -9.02
C LEU A 248 25.98 -3.86 -8.44
N SER A 249 26.10 -3.91 -7.11
CA SER A 249 27.39 -4.12 -6.45
C SER A 249 27.94 -5.53 -6.57
N GLN A 250 27.05 -6.53 -6.66
CA GLN A 250 27.45 -7.94 -6.75
C GLN A 250 27.71 -8.37 -8.19
N GLY A 251 26.98 -7.81 -9.16
CA GLY A 251 27.02 -8.25 -10.56
C GLY A 251 26.41 -9.64 -10.76
N SER A 252 25.54 -10.10 -9.86
CA SER A 252 24.95 -11.44 -9.89
C SER A 252 24.12 -11.69 -11.16
N PRO A 253 23.93 -12.96 -11.58
CA PRO A 253 23.21 -13.29 -12.82
C PRO A 253 21.78 -12.73 -12.92
N SER A 254 21.11 -12.55 -11.78
CA SER A 254 19.80 -11.88 -11.69
C SER A 254 19.66 -11.19 -10.33
N GLY A 255 18.71 -10.25 -10.21
CA GLY A 255 18.41 -9.60 -8.94
C GLY A 255 17.96 -10.59 -7.85
N PHE A 256 17.31 -11.70 -8.23
CA PHE A 256 16.93 -12.75 -7.27
C PHE A 256 18.15 -13.47 -6.67
N HIS A 257 19.22 -13.67 -7.45
CA HIS A 257 20.47 -14.22 -6.90
C HIS A 257 21.16 -13.23 -5.97
N ALA A 258 21.03 -11.92 -6.22
CA ALA A 258 21.61 -10.90 -5.35
C ALA A 258 20.86 -10.72 -4.02
N VAL A 259 19.53 -10.91 -4.03
CA VAL A 259 18.65 -10.63 -2.89
C VAL A 259 18.30 -11.89 -2.11
N TYR A 260 17.92 -12.97 -2.80
CA TYR A 260 17.30 -14.15 -2.19
C TYR A 260 18.16 -15.41 -2.33
N ALA A 261 19.47 -15.31 -2.51
CA ALA A 261 20.36 -16.43 -2.87
C ALA A 261 20.03 -17.78 -2.17
N THR A 262 19.85 -17.76 -0.85
CA THR A 262 19.58 -18.96 -0.05
C THR A 262 18.16 -19.50 -0.26
N VAL A 263 17.14 -18.63 -0.28
CA VAL A 263 15.74 -19.03 -0.49
C VAL A 263 15.55 -19.49 -1.94
N LEU A 264 16.14 -18.78 -2.89
CA LEU A 264 16.11 -19.12 -4.32
C LEU A 264 16.70 -20.51 -4.56
N GLN A 265 17.88 -20.79 -3.98
CA GLN A 265 18.50 -22.12 -4.09
C GLN A 265 17.59 -23.22 -3.53
N GLN A 266 16.96 -22.98 -2.38
CA GLN A 266 16.03 -23.94 -1.80
C GLN A 266 14.83 -24.22 -2.73
N VAL A 267 14.26 -23.19 -3.36
CA VAL A 267 13.15 -23.36 -4.33
C VAL A 267 13.62 -24.16 -5.55
N MET A 268 14.82 -23.86 -6.07
CA MET A 268 15.41 -24.59 -7.20
C MET A 268 15.65 -26.07 -6.86
N ASP A 269 16.16 -26.36 -5.66
CA ASP A 269 16.42 -27.73 -5.19
C ASP A 269 15.12 -28.52 -5.03
N LEU A 270 14.10 -27.92 -4.41
CA LEU A 270 12.77 -28.52 -4.27
C LEU A 270 12.16 -28.84 -5.64
N ALA A 271 12.26 -27.90 -6.58
CA ALA A 271 11.74 -28.06 -7.93
C ALA A 271 12.64 -28.93 -8.84
N LYS A 272 13.83 -29.34 -8.37
CA LYS A 272 14.85 -30.08 -9.13
C LYS A 272 15.24 -29.37 -10.43
N ILE A 273 15.31 -28.04 -10.38
CA ILE A 273 15.68 -27.18 -11.51
C ILE A 273 17.14 -26.76 -11.34
N THR A 274 17.96 -27.09 -12.33
CA THR A 274 19.33 -26.59 -12.45
C THR A 274 19.46 -25.84 -13.77
N VAL A 275 19.97 -24.61 -13.72
CA VAL A 275 20.17 -23.78 -14.92
C VAL A 275 21.59 -23.24 -14.92
N ASP A 276 22.24 -23.28 -16.08
CA ASP A 276 23.56 -22.68 -16.28
C ASP A 276 23.50 -21.17 -15.95
N PRO A 277 24.36 -20.66 -15.06
CA PRO A 277 24.47 -19.23 -14.78
C PRO A 277 24.62 -18.36 -16.03
N GLN A 278 25.37 -18.80 -17.05
CA GLN A 278 25.54 -18.05 -18.30
C GLN A 278 24.21 -17.86 -19.04
N LEU A 279 23.34 -18.86 -18.97
CA LEU A 279 22.02 -18.78 -19.56
C LEU A 279 21.10 -17.83 -18.78
N ILE A 280 21.20 -17.81 -17.46
CA ILE A 280 20.49 -16.84 -16.60
C ILE A 280 20.97 -15.41 -16.92
N GLU A 281 22.26 -15.20 -17.09
CA GLU A 281 22.83 -13.91 -17.50
C GLU A 281 22.31 -13.48 -18.88
N ALA A 282 22.26 -14.40 -19.85
CA ALA A 282 21.72 -14.12 -21.19
C ALA A 282 20.25 -13.71 -21.14
N PHE A 283 19.41 -14.46 -20.40
CA PHE A 283 18.02 -14.09 -20.16
C PHE A 283 17.88 -12.70 -19.51
N THR A 284 18.71 -12.42 -18.51
CA THR A 284 18.65 -11.14 -17.80
C THR A 284 19.11 -9.97 -18.67
N ARG A 285 20.17 -10.13 -19.46
CA ARG A 285 20.61 -9.12 -20.45
C ARG A 285 19.58 -8.93 -21.55
N ALA A 286 19.00 -10.00 -22.10
CA ALA A 286 17.92 -9.90 -23.08
C ALA A 286 16.73 -9.11 -22.53
N SER A 287 16.45 -9.20 -21.22
CA SER A 287 15.33 -8.47 -20.61
C SER A 287 15.54 -6.96 -20.66
N SER A 288 16.81 -6.53 -20.53
CA SER A 288 17.18 -5.13 -20.67
C SER A 288 17.14 -4.62 -22.11
N ILE A 289 17.20 -5.50 -23.13
CA ILE A 289 17.15 -5.10 -24.55
C ILE A 289 15.71 -4.87 -25.00
N HIS A 290 14.81 -5.80 -24.68
CA HIS A 290 13.43 -5.76 -25.14
C HIS A 290 12.58 -4.73 -24.41
N GLY A 291 12.96 -4.40 -23.17
CA GLY A 291 12.11 -3.64 -22.27
C GLY A 291 10.92 -4.48 -21.79
N TRP A 292 10.42 -4.14 -20.61
CA TRP A 292 9.43 -4.95 -19.90
C TRP A 292 8.12 -5.17 -20.67
N ALA A 293 7.62 -4.14 -21.37
CA ALA A 293 6.37 -4.22 -22.12
C ALA A 293 6.46 -5.16 -23.33
N SER A 294 7.64 -5.28 -23.94
CA SER A 294 7.88 -6.22 -25.05
C SER A 294 7.99 -7.66 -24.55
N ILE A 295 8.65 -7.89 -23.41
CA ILE A 295 8.82 -9.26 -22.86
C ILE A 295 7.48 -9.93 -22.59
N ILE A 296 6.51 -9.19 -22.04
CA ILE A 296 5.17 -9.74 -21.78
C ILE A 296 4.47 -10.06 -23.10
N ARG A 297 4.46 -9.12 -24.05
CA ARG A 297 3.69 -9.24 -25.31
C ARG A 297 4.34 -10.14 -26.36
N ASN A 298 5.65 -10.30 -26.31
CA ASN A 298 6.44 -10.98 -27.35
C ASN A 298 7.57 -11.80 -26.72
N ARG A 299 7.18 -12.81 -25.92
CA ARG A 299 8.09 -13.79 -25.33
C ARG A 299 8.99 -14.46 -26.37
N GLU A 300 8.50 -14.66 -27.57
CA GLU A 300 9.24 -15.36 -28.62
C GLU A 300 10.44 -14.54 -29.12
N SER A 301 10.28 -13.24 -29.36
CA SER A 301 11.39 -12.36 -29.75
C SER A 301 12.47 -12.27 -28.65
N TYR A 302 12.04 -12.29 -27.40
CA TYR A 302 12.94 -12.35 -26.25
C TYR A 302 13.76 -13.66 -26.24
N ILE A 303 13.11 -14.82 -26.42
CA ILE A 303 13.80 -16.12 -26.47
C ILE A 303 14.71 -16.22 -27.70
N GLN A 304 14.32 -15.65 -28.83
CA GLN A 304 15.17 -15.55 -30.04
C GLN A 304 16.47 -14.77 -29.77
N THR A 305 16.40 -13.71 -28.97
CA THR A 305 17.59 -12.94 -28.60
C THR A 305 18.55 -13.77 -27.76
N VAL A 306 18.02 -14.55 -26.81
CA VAL A 306 18.82 -15.46 -25.98
C VAL A 306 19.41 -16.60 -26.80
N SER A 307 18.64 -17.13 -27.76
CA SER A 307 19.12 -18.12 -28.73
C SER A 307 20.30 -17.58 -29.55
N GLY A 308 20.21 -16.35 -30.06
CA GLY A 308 21.31 -15.70 -30.77
C GLY A 308 22.55 -15.45 -29.91
N GLN A 309 22.36 -15.15 -28.62
CA GLN A 309 23.47 -14.93 -27.67
C GLN A 309 24.18 -16.21 -27.24
N THR A 310 23.45 -17.33 -27.14
CA THR A 310 23.94 -18.57 -26.52
C THR A 310 24.16 -19.70 -27.52
N GLY A 311 23.62 -19.61 -28.74
CA GLY A 311 23.57 -20.70 -29.72
C GLY A 311 22.59 -21.83 -29.37
N THR A 312 21.80 -21.67 -28.30
CA THR A 312 20.83 -22.69 -27.84
C THR A 312 19.53 -22.61 -28.66
N THR A 313 18.91 -23.76 -28.97
CA THR A 313 17.67 -23.79 -29.75
C THR A 313 16.47 -23.24 -28.97
N LEU A 314 15.52 -22.63 -29.69
CA LEU A 314 14.29 -22.07 -29.09
C LEU A 314 13.49 -23.12 -28.30
N GLU A 315 13.40 -24.34 -28.83
CA GLU A 315 12.72 -25.47 -28.14
C GLU A 315 13.35 -25.79 -26.78
N SER A 316 14.67 -25.71 -26.67
CA SER A 316 15.37 -25.96 -25.40
C SER A 316 15.23 -24.79 -24.43
N LEU A 317 15.13 -23.55 -24.94
CA LEU A 317 15.08 -22.33 -24.12
C LEU A 317 13.71 -22.06 -23.50
N ARG A 318 12.60 -22.33 -24.21
CA ARG A 318 11.23 -22.11 -23.70
C ARG A 318 10.93 -22.75 -22.33
N PRO A 319 11.22 -24.04 -22.10
CA PRO A 319 10.97 -24.67 -20.80
C PRO A 319 11.87 -24.11 -19.71
N VAL A 320 13.13 -23.78 -20.03
CA VAL A 320 14.06 -23.18 -19.06
C VAL A 320 13.56 -21.80 -18.63
N PHE A 321 13.17 -20.94 -19.58
CA PHE A 321 12.64 -19.62 -19.28
C PHE A 321 11.40 -19.70 -18.38
N SER A 322 10.44 -20.55 -18.74
CA SER A 322 9.21 -20.74 -17.97
C SER A 322 9.49 -21.24 -16.55
N SER A 323 10.47 -22.13 -16.40
CA SER A 323 10.90 -22.66 -15.11
C SER A 323 11.56 -21.59 -14.24
N LEU A 324 12.44 -20.76 -14.81
CA LEU A 324 13.06 -19.63 -14.09
C LEU A 324 12.02 -18.60 -13.64
N GLU A 325 11.08 -18.21 -14.50
CA GLU A 325 10.00 -17.29 -14.13
C GLU A 325 9.19 -17.83 -12.95
N ALA A 326 8.85 -19.12 -12.99
CA ALA A 326 8.11 -19.78 -11.92
C ALA A 326 8.89 -19.79 -10.60
N VAL A 327 10.17 -20.19 -10.63
CA VAL A 327 11.05 -20.22 -9.46
C VAL A 327 11.19 -18.82 -8.84
N TYR A 328 11.41 -17.79 -9.64
CA TYR A 328 11.53 -16.41 -9.15
C TYR A 328 10.24 -15.91 -8.48
N ALA A 329 9.09 -16.16 -9.09
CA ALA A 329 7.81 -15.78 -8.52
C ALA A 329 7.45 -16.57 -7.25
N ILE A 330 7.77 -17.88 -7.19
CA ILE A 330 7.58 -18.71 -5.98
C ILE A 330 8.49 -18.23 -4.84
N THR A 331 9.71 -17.78 -5.16
CA THR A 331 10.64 -17.24 -4.17
C THR A 331 10.02 -16.04 -3.42
N GLU A 332 9.32 -15.13 -4.11
CA GLU A 332 8.55 -14.04 -3.47
C GLU A 332 7.15 -14.44 -2.97
N ILE A 333 6.80 -15.72 -3.06
CA ILE A 333 5.45 -16.24 -2.73
C ILE A 333 4.35 -15.58 -3.62
N ARG A 334 4.75 -15.02 -4.77
CA ARG A 334 3.88 -14.31 -5.71
C ARG A 334 3.17 -15.28 -6.64
N ARG A 335 1.83 -15.34 -6.57
CA ARG A 335 1.00 -16.33 -7.30
C ARG A 335 1.54 -17.77 -7.09
N ALA A 336 2.17 -18.02 -5.95
CA ALA A 336 2.98 -19.20 -5.73
C ALA A 336 2.16 -20.49 -5.79
N GLY A 337 0.90 -20.48 -5.33
CA GLY A 337 0.04 -21.67 -5.38
C GLY A 337 -0.05 -22.31 -6.77
N ARG A 338 -0.31 -21.50 -7.81
CA ARG A 338 -0.41 -21.99 -9.20
C ARG A 338 0.95 -22.46 -9.73
N LEU A 339 1.99 -21.64 -9.57
CA LEU A 339 3.32 -21.92 -10.11
C LEU A 339 3.99 -23.11 -9.42
N ALA A 340 3.84 -23.22 -8.10
CA ALA A 340 4.34 -24.34 -7.32
C ALA A 340 3.64 -25.66 -7.69
N ARG A 341 2.35 -25.63 -8.06
CA ARG A 341 1.67 -26.82 -8.63
C ARG A 341 2.30 -27.25 -9.94
N GLN A 342 2.56 -26.31 -10.85
CA GLN A 342 3.20 -26.59 -12.14
C GLN A 342 4.59 -27.22 -11.96
N LEU A 343 5.33 -26.80 -10.93
CA LEU A 343 6.64 -27.35 -10.58
C LEU A 343 6.60 -28.56 -9.63
N GLY A 344 5.41 -29.02 -9.21
CA GLY A 344 5.27 -30.15 -8.29
C GLY A 344 5.67 -29.90 -6.83
N ILE A 345 5.85 -28.65 -6.42
CA ILE A 345 6.33 -28.23 -5.08
C ILE A 345 5.26 -27.48 -4.26
N TYR A 346 3.98 -27.69 -4.58
CA TYR A 346 2.86 -27.00 -3.93
C TYR A 346 2.81 -27.21 -2.41
N GLN A 347 3.13 -28.43 -1.95
CA GLN A 347 3.13 -28.78 -0.54
C GLN A 347 4.33 -28.19 0.23
N ASP A 348 5.35 -27.69 -0.49
CA ASP A 348 6.55 -27.11 0.09
C ASP A 348 6.44 -25.60 0.34
N ILE A 349 5.36 -24.96 -0.10
CA ILE A 349 5.12 -23.52 0.11
C ILE A 349 5.28 -23.10 1.59
N PRO A 350 4.76 -23.83 2.60
CA PRO A 350 5.00 -23.51 4.02
C PRO A 350 6.49 -23.51 4.39
N SER A 351 7.28 -24.45 3.85
CA SER A 351 8.73 -24.50 4.06
C SER A 351 9.46 -23.34 3.39
N ILE A 352 9.01 -22.91 2.21
CA ILE A 352 9.56 -21.75 1.50
C ILE A 352 9.24 -20.46 2.28
N ALA A 353 8.02 -20.32 2.79
CA ALA A 353 7.63 -19.21 3.67
C ALA A 353 8.45 -19.20 4.97
N ASP A 354 8.74 -20.37 5.52
CA ASP A 354 9.60 -20.49 6.70
C ASP A 354 11.04 -20.04 6.43
N ALA A 355 11.56 -20.36 5.24
CA ALA A 355 12.87 -19.90 4.78
C ALA A 355 12.91 -18.38 4.63
N GLN A 356 11.87 -17.77 4.05
CA GLN A 356 11.71 -16.31 3.99
C GLN A 356 11.69 -15.68 5.40
N ILE A 357 10.92 -16.26 6.34
CA ILE A 357 10.88 -15.77 7.73
C ILE A 357 12.24 -15.87 8.41
N LYS A 358 13.00 -16.95 8.17
CA LYS A 358 14.36 -17.09 8.70
C LYS A 358 15.33 -16.08 8.08
N PHE A 359 15.21 -15.87 6.77
CA PHE A 359 16.06 -14.96 6.00
C PHE A 359 15.88 -13.51 6.47
N TRP A 360 14.63 -13.05 6.53
CA TRP A 360 14.30 -11.66 6.89
C TRP A 360 14.10 -11.43 8.39
N GLY A 361 13.91 -12.47 9.20
CA GLY A 361 13.51 -12.34 10.60
C GLY A 361 14.56 -11.69 11.52
N ASN A 362 15.81 -11.60 11.08
CA ASN A 362 16.86 -10.84 11.78
C ASN A 362 16.68 -9.33 11.61
N ASP A 363 16.31 -8.90 10.41
CA ASP A 363 16.06 -7.50 10.08
C ASP A 363 14.67 -7.06 10.53
N PHE A 364 13.68 -7.94 10.37
CA PHE A 364 12.27 -7.68 10.64
C PHE A 364 11.73 -8.64 11.70
N ARG A 365 11.98 -8.30 12.97
CA ARG A 365 11.58 -9.12 14.14
C ARG A 365 10.11 -9.56 14.10
N THR A 366 9.20 -8.71 13.63
CA THR A 366 7.76 -9.01 13.54
C THR A 366 7.48 -10.28 12.73
N LEU A 367 8.24 -10.58 11.68
CA LEU A 367 8.07 -11.81 10.90
C LEU A 367 8.36 -13.06 11.73
N ARG A 368 9.39 -13.00 12.57
CA ARG A 368 9.74 -14.09 13.49
C ARG A 368 8.70 -14.24 14.59
N ASP A 369 8.25 -13.13 15.16
CA ASP A 369 7.29 -13.12 16.25
C ASP A 369 5.90 -13.62 15.77
N MET A 370 5.53 -13.34 14.52
CA MET A 370 4.29 -13.81 13.89
C MET A 370 4.43 -15.13 13.11
N ARG A 371 5.56 -15.83 13.24
CA ARG A 371 5.87 -17.03 12.43
C ARG A 371 4.75 -18.08 12.49
N LYS A 372 4.19 -18.32 13.68
CA LYS A 372 3.13 -19.32 13.87
C LYS A 372 1.84 -18.90 13.17
N GLU A 373 1.45 -17.64 13.30
CA GLU A 373 0.25 -17.06 12.69
C GLU A 373 0.37 -17.06 11.17
N ILE A 374 1.54 -16.68 10.63
CA ILE A 374 1.82 -16.71 9.19
C ILE A 374 1.70 -18.14 8.65
N GLN A 375 2.34 -19.11 9.30
CA GLN A 375 2.28 -20.51 8.90
C GLN A 375 0.85 -21.06 8.94
N THR A 376 0.13 -20.84 10.05
CA THR A 376 -1.26 -21.33 10.21
C THR A 376 -2.20 -20.71 9.17
N GLY A 377 -2.07 -19.40 8.93
CA GLY A 377 -2.85 -18.70 7.92
C GLY A 377 -2.56 -19.22 6.51
N LEU A 378 -1.28 -19.41 6.18
CA LEU A 378 -0.83 -19.93 4.90
C LEU A 378 -1.33 -21.36 4.65
N GLU A 379 -1.14 -22.27 5.61
CA GLU A 379 -1.65 -23.65 5.53
C GLU A 379 -3.17 -23.68 5.33
N THR A 380 -3.89 -22.78 6.01
CA THR A 380 -5.34 -22.65 5.86
C THR A 380 -5.73 -22.22 4.45
N GLU A 381 -5.05 -21.20 3.90
CA GLU A 381 -5.29 -20.73 2.54
C GLU A 381 -4.92 -21.78 1.48
N LEU A 382 -3.82 -22.52 1.67
CA LEU A 382 -3.44 -23.61 0.77
C LEU A 382 -4.51 -24.72 0.77
N ARG A 383 -4.97 -25.15 1.95
CA ARG A 383 -6.07 -26.12 2.05
C ARG A 383 -7.34 -25.64 1.35
N LYS A 384 -7.78 -24.40 1.60
CA LYS A 384 -8.95 -23.82 0.93
C LYS A 384 -8.78 -23.77 -0.58
N TYR A 385 -7.61 -23.33 -1.06
CA TYR A 385 -7.32 -23.28 -2.48
C TYR A 385 -7.39 -24.66 -3.12
N GLN A 386 -6.86 -25.69 -2.45
CA GLN A 386 -6.94 -27.08 -2.92
C GLN A 386 -8.39 -27.60 -2.96
N GLU A 387 -9.21 -27.28 -1.96
CA GLU A 387 -10.65 -27.58 -1.98
C GLU A 387 -11.37 -26.86 -3.13
N THR A 388 -11.07 -25.58 -3.35
CA THR A 388 -11.64 -24.77 -4.45
C THR A 388 -11.28 -25.37 -5.80
N ILE A 389 -10.03 -25.75 -6.04
CA ILE A 389 -9.62 -26.42 -7.28
C ILE A 389 -10.35 -27.74 -7.45
N SER A 390 -10.48 -28.54 -6.38
CA SER A 390 -11.11 -29.85 -6.45
C SER A 390 -12.59 -29.73 -6.84
N ARG A 391 -13.34 -28.86 -6.16
CA ARG A 391 -14.75 -28.56 -6.50
C ARG A 391 -14.88 -27.92 -7.87
N GLY A 392 -13.99 -27.00 -8.21
CA GLY A 392 -13.99 -26.29 -9.47
C GLY A 392 -13.73 -27.20 -10.67
N SER A 393 -12.86 -28.19 -10.51
CA SER A 393 -12.62 -29.19 -11.55
C SER A 393 -13.90 -29.95 -11.91
N GLU A 394 -14.72 -30.31 -10.93
CA GLU A 394 -16.01 -30.96 -11.16
C GLU A 394 -17.01 -30.04 -11.89
N VAL A 395 -17.04 -28.76 -11.51
CA VAL A 395 -17.85 -27.73 -12.18
C VAL A 395 -17.43 -27.56 -13.64
N VAL A 396 -16.13 -27.45 -13.90
CA VAL A 396 -15.57 -27.33 -15.24
C VAL A 396 -15.89 -28.58 -16.08
N VAL A 397 -15.72 -29.78 -15.53
CA VAL A 397 -16.08 -31.02 -16.24
C VAL A 397 -17.57 -31.05 -16.60
N ARG A 398 -18.45 -30.62 -15.69
CA ARG A 398 -19.90 -30.55 -15.96
C ARG A 398 -20.23 -29.51 -17.03
N LEU A 399 -19.64 -28.33 -16.94
CA LEU A 399 -19.81 -27.25 -17.90
C LEU A 399 -19.34 -27.67 -19.28
N SER A 400 -18.15 -28.27 -19.38
CA SER A 400 -17.61 -28.78 -20.64
C SER A 400 -18.51 -29.84 -21.27
N LYS A 401 -19.08 -30.76 -20.47
CA LYS A 401 -20.05 -31.74 -20.97
C LYS A 401 -21.34 -31.09 -21.50
N ASP A 402 -21.87 -30.09 -20.80
CA ASP A 402 -23.04 -29.33 -21.24
C ASP A 402 -22.77 -28.56 -22.54
N LEU A 403 -21.64 -27.85 -22.62
CA LEU A 403 -21.21 -27.14 -23.83
C LEU A 403 -21.02 -28.11 -25.01
N ALA A 404 -20.34 -29.24 -24.78
CA ALA A 404 -20.16 -30.27 -25.80
C ALA A 404 -21.50 -30.84 -26.28
N SER A 405 -22.48 -31.05 -25.39
CA SER A 405 -23.83 -31.51 -25.76
C SER A 405 -24.61 -30.52 -26.63
N ARG A 406 -24.24 -29.23 -26.56
CA ARG A 406 -24.81 -28.14 -27.37
C ARG A 406 -23.99 -27.86 -28.64
N GLY A 407 -22.97 -28.67 -28.94
CA GLY A 407 -22.09 -28.49 -30.09
C GLY A 407 -21.09 -27.33 -29.94
N ILE A 408 -20.91 -26.79 -28.73
CA ILE A 408 -19.97 -25.71 -28.45
C ILE A 408 -18.62 -26.34 -28.09
N GLN A 409 -17.62 -26.15 -28.95
CA GLN A 409 -16.29 -26.77 -28.80
C GLN A 409 -15.32 -25.95 -27.94
N LYS A 410 -15.70 -24.72 -27.55
CA LYS A 410 -14.84 -23.77 -26.84
C LYS A 410 -15.57 -23.10 -25.68
N ILE A 411 -14.95 -23.02 -24.51
CA ILE A 411 -15.51 -22.26 -23.39
C ILE A 411 -15.47 -20.75 -23.71
N PRO A 412 -16.61 -20.03 -23.68
CA PRO A 412 -16.64 -18.60 -23.92
C PRO A 412 -15.87 -17.80 -22.86
N VAL A 413 -15.30 -16.66 -23.26
CA VAL A 413 -14.53 -15.79 -22.36
C VAL A 413 -15.38 -15.31 -21.18
N GLU A 414 -16.64 -14.98 -21.43
CA GLU A 414 -17.59 -14.53 -20.40
C GLU A 414 -17.77 -15.59 -19.30
N GLN A 415 -17.76 -16.87 -19.66
CA GLN A 415 -17.83 -17.96 -18.70
C GLN A 415 -16.53 -18.13 -17.92
N LEU A 416 -15.37 -17.91 -18.55
CA LEU A 416 -14.09 -17.88 -17.84
C LEU A 416 -14.08 -16.76 -16.78
N VAL A 417 -14.56 -15.56 -17.13
CA VAL A 417 -14.70 -14.44 -16.19
C VAL A 417 -15.68 -14.80 -15.07
N GLN A 418 -16.82 -15.41 -15.39
CA GLN A 418 -17.79 -15.84 -14.37
C GLN A 418 -17.23 -16.89 -13.41
N LEU A 419 -16.50 -17.89 -13.90
CA LEU A 419 -15.86 -18.91 -13.08
C LEU A 419 -14.78 -18.31 -12.17
N TYR A 420 -14.04 -17.32 -12.67
CA TYR A 420 -13.09 -16.56 -11.87
C TYR A 420 -13.78 -15.79 -10.75
N ASP A 421 -14.81 -15.00 -11.07
CA ASP A 421 -15.51 -14.14 -10.11
C ASP A 421 -16.28 -14.92 -9.05
N SER A 422 -17.00 -15.96 -9.47
CA SER A 422 -17.97 -16.65 -8.60
C SER A 422 -17.39 -17.86 -7.88
N GLN A 423 -16.39 -18.51 -8.47
CA GLN A 423 -15.81 -19.76 -7.94
C GLN A 423 -14.31 -19.64 -7.65
N GLY A 424 -13.67 -18.50 -7.95
CA GLY A 424 -12.23 -18.30 -7.75
C GLY A 424 -11.36 -19.16 -8.67
N LEU A 425 -11.90 -19.65 -9.79
CA LEU A 425 -11.18 -20.53 -10.71
C LEU A 425 -10.45 -19.71 -11.77
N SER A 426 -9.12 -19.77 -11.78
CA SER A 426 -8.33 -19.12 -12.82
C SER A 426 -8.54 -19.80 -14.19
N PRO A 427 -8.42 -19.06 -15.30
CA PRO A 427 -8.58 -19.63 -16.64
C PRO A 427 -7.68 -20.83 -16.93
N GLU A 428 -6.49 -20.89 -16.32
CA GLU A 428 -5.57 -22.02 -16.43
C GLU A 428 -6.09 -23.26 -15.70
N ILE A 429 -6.69 -23.10 -14.52
CA ILE A 429 -7.35 -24.22 -13.81
C ILE A 429 -8.53 -24.73 -14.63
N VAL A 430 -9.29 -23.80 -15.24
CA VAL A 430 -10.37 -24.16 -16.15
C VAL A 430 -9.84 -24.92 -17.37
N LYS A 431 -8.71 -24.49 -17.94
CA LYS A 431 -8.04 -25.18 -19.04
C LYS A 431 -7.60 -26.61 -18.64
N GLU A 432 -6.93 -26.77 -17.51
CA GLU A 432 -6.52 -28.09 -16.96
C GLU A 432 -7.73 -29.03 -16.75
N GLY A 433 -8.84 -28.49 -16.24
CA GLY A 433 -10.09 -29.25 -16.08
C GLY A 433 -10.75 -29.62 -17.41
N ALA A 434 -10.73 -28.71 -18.39
CA ALA A 434 -11.35 -28.87 -19.70
C ALA A 434 -10.59 -29.85 -20.61
N GLU A 435 -9.26 -29.95 -20.46
CA GLU A 435 -8.41 -30.94 -21.16
C GLU A 435 -8.93 -32.38 -20.97
N LYS A 436 -9.49 -32.70 -19.80
CA LYS A 436 -10.07 -34.02 -19.49
C LYS A 436 -11.37 -34.32 -20.26
N THR A 437 -11.95 -33.31 -20.90
CA THR A 437 -13.27 -33.37 -21.56
C THR A 437 -13.23 -33.02 -23.05
N GLY A 438 -12.07 -32.62 -23.58
CA GLY A 438 -11.89 -32.29 -25.00
C GLY A 438 -12.47 -30.95 -25.46
N VAL A 439 -12.97 -30.10 -24.54
CA VAL A 439 -13.42 -28.74 -24.86
C VAL A 439 -12.22 -27.78 -24.81
N ALA A 440 -12.06 -26.96 -25.85
CA ALA A 440 -10.97 -26.00 -25.93
C ALA A 440 -11.18 -24.81 -24.98
N VAL A 441 -10.08 -24.34 -24.38
CA VAL A 441 -10.04 -23.11 -23.59
C VAL A 441 -8.93 -22.22 -24.13
N GLU A 442 -9.30 -21.05 -24.63
CA GLU A 442 -8.35 -19.98 -24.96
C GLU A 442 -8.47 -18.89 -23.91
N ILE A 443 -7.33 -18.53 -23.34
CA ILE A 443 -7.23 -17.52 -22.29
C ILE A 443 -6.87 -16.20 -22.97
N PRO A 444 -7.70 -15.16 -22.89
CA PRO A 444 -7.36 -13.85 -23.44
C PRO A 444 -6.14 -13.24 -22.73
N ASP A 445 -5.25 -12.60 -23.50
CA ASP A 445 -4.08 -11.91 -22.93
C ASP A 445 -4.48 -10.78 -21.96
N ASN A 446 -5.65 -10.18 -22.16
CA ASN A 446 -6.22 -9.13 -21.31
C ASN A 446 -7.24 -9.65 -20.28
N PHE A 447 -7.26 -10.95 -19.98
CA PHE A 447 -8.29 -11.56 -19.11
C PHE A 447 -8.46 -10.85 -17.76
N LEU A 448 -7.36 -10.50 -17.09
CA LEU A 448 -7.43 -9.80 -15.81
C LEU A 448 -7.99 -8.39 -15.93
N THR A 449 -7.71 -7.69 -17.04
CA THR A 449 -8.33 -6.40 -17.35
C THR A 449 -9.83 -6.55 -17.54
N LEU A 450 -10.29 -7.59 -18.22
CA LEU A 450 -11.73 -7.88 -18.40
C LEU A 450 -12.43 -8.13 -17.05
N VAL A 451 -11.80 -8.89 -16.15
CA VAL A 451 -12.29 -9.08 -14.77
C VAL A 451 -12.34 -7.74 -14.04
N ALA A 452 -11.25 -6.97 -14.08
CA ALA A 452 -11.16 -5.67 -13.42
C ALA A 452 -12.22 -4.70 -13.95
N GLU A 453 -12.45 -4.59 -15.26
CA GLU A 453 -13.48 -3.74 -15.87
C GLU A 453 -14.90 -4.12 -15.43
N ARG A 454 -15.17 -5.42 -15.24
CA ARG A 454 -16.45 -5.91 -14.75
C ARG A 454 -16.73 -5.48 -13.31
N HIS A 455 -15.69 -5.46 -12.45
CA HIS A 455 -15.77 -4.98 -11.07
C HIS A 455 -15.55 -3.46 -10.94
N SER A 456 -15.04 -2.81 -11.98
CA SER A 456 -14.90 -1.35 -12.11
C SER A 456 -16.22 -0.63 -12.39
N ARG A 457 -17.34 -1.37 -12.55
CA ARG A 457 -18.69 -0.81 -12.44
C ARG A 457 -19.13 -0.93 -10.99
N PRO A 458 -18.92 0.09 -10.15
CA PRO A 458 -19.61 0.13 -8.88
C PRO A 458 -21.11 0.14 -9.19
N THR A 459 -21.82 -0.89 -8.72
CA THR A 459 -23.19 -0.67 -8.25
C THR A 459 -23.06 0.16 -6.99
N ARG A 460 -22.68 1.43 -7.15
CA ARG A 460 -23.11 2.45 -6.23
C ARG A 460 -24.60 2.50 -6.47
N GLU A 461 -25.37 1.82 -5.63
CA GLU A 461 -26.62 2.40 -5.19
C GLU A 461 -26.23 3.78 -4.66
N LEU A 462 -26.29 4.76 -5.56
CA LEU A 462 -26.35 6.16 -5.21
C LEU A 462 -27.65 6.26 -4.42
N ALA A 463 -27.56 6.14 -3.10
CA ALA A 463 -28.51 6.81 -2.24
C ALA A 463 -28.63 8.25 -2.77
N GLU A 464 -29.84 8.65 -3.14
CA GLU A 464 -30.08 9.91 -3.84
C GLU A 464 -29.42 11.10 -3.09
N PRO A 465 -28.41 11.78 -3.65
CA PRO A 465 -27.72 12.87 -2.97
C PRO A 465 -28.41 14.19 -3.30
N ARG A 466 -29.67 14.36 -2.86
CA ARG A 466 -30.44 15.59 -3.11
C ARG A 466 -30.79 16.40 -1.86
N SER A 467 -30.35 16.02 -0.66
CA SER A 467 -30.60 16.79 0.58
C SER A 467 -29.34 17.26 1.32
N GLU A 468 -28.22 16.55 1.25
CA GLU A 468 -26.98 16.91 1.96
C GLU A 468 -26.30 18.17 1.39
N THR A 469 -26.29 18.34 0.06
CA THR A 469 -25.68 19.51 -0.60
C THR A 469 -26.34 20.83 -0.21
N ASP A 470 -27.67 20.82 0.00
CA ASP A 470 -28.42 22.02 0.39
C ASP A 470 -28.17 22.38 1.87
N ILE A 471 -27.94 21.38 2.73
CA ILE A 471 -27.54 21.60 4.12
C ILE A 471 -26.11 22.15 4.15
N GLU A 472 -25.17 21.53 3.45
CA GLU A 472 -23.76 21.97 3.40
C GLU A 472 -23.61 23.42 2.91
N ALA A 473 -24.34 23.81 1.85
CA ALA A 473 -24.33 25.18 1.35
C ALA A 473 -24.80 26.21 2.41
N LYS A 474 -25.78 25.84 3.25
CA LYS A 474 -26.28 26.69 4.34
C LYS A 474 -25.40 26.69 5.59
N LEU A 475 -24.46 25.76 5.70
CA LEU A 475 -23.53 25.65 6.83
C LEU A 475 -22.26 26.49 6.65
N GLY A 476 -21.96 26.96 5.44
CA GLY A 476 -20.67 27.50 5.01
C GLY A 476 -19.90 28.33 6.05
N ASP A 477 -20.43 29.50 6.41
CA ASP A 477 -19.75 30.47 7.29
C ASP A 477 -20.10 30.33 8.78
N LEU A 478 -20.89 29.31 9.15
CA LEU A 478 -21.27 29.14 10.55
C LEU A 478 -20.07 28.72 11.41
N PRO A 479 -19.97 29.20 12.66
CA PRO A 479 -18.93 28.75 13.57
C PRO A 479 -19.03 27.26 13.88
N ALA A 480 -17.90 26.65 14.23
CA ALA A 480 -17.85 25.26 14.68
C ALA A 480 -18.71 25.02 15.92
N THR A 481 -19.44 23.90 15.97
CA THR A 481 -20.21 23.54 17.17
C THR A 481 -19.27 22.97 18.23
N ARG A 482 -19.31 23.49 19.47
CA ARG A 482 -18.52 22.95 20.59
C ARG A 482 -19.12 21.62 21.10
N PRO A 483 -18.40 20.49 20.99
CA PRO A 483 -18.88 19.18 21.42
C PRO A 483 -18.67 18.94 22.92
N LEU A 484 -19.68 19.25 23.75
CA LEU A 484 -19.60 19.14 25.21
C LEU A 484 -19.42 17.69 25.70
N TYR A 485 -19.83 16.70 24.91
CA TYR A 485 -19.69 15.27 25.22
C TYR A 485 -18.22 14.78 25.25
N TYR A 486 -17.27 15.57 24.72
CA TYR A 486 -15.84 15.28 24.89
C TYR A 486 -15.27 15.78 26.22
N ASP A 487 -15.87 16.82 26.79
CA ASP A 487 -15.47 17.40 28.09
C ASP A 487 -16.00 16.53 29.23
N ASP A 488 -17.29 16.17 29.16
CA ASP A 488 -17.96 15.30 30.14
C ASP A 488 -18.95 14.35 29.43
N PRO A 489 -18.63 13.05 29.30
CA PRO A 489 -19.50 12.08 28.64
C PRO A 489 -20.80 11.81 29.41
N TYR A 490 -20.88 12.19 30.69
CA TYR A 490 -22.07 12.03 31.54
C TYR A 490 -22.97 13.26 31.57
N LYS A 491 -22.62 14.31 30.82
CA LYS A 491 -23.46 15.51 30.70
C LYS A 491 -24.73 15.20 29.91
N ALA A 492 -25.84 15.03 30.62
CA ALA A 492 -27.15 14.75 30.03
C ALA A 492 -27.97 16.01 29.70
N LYS A 493 -27.73 17.12 30.41
CA LYS A 493 -28.43 18.40 30.22
C LYS A 493 -27.45 19.54 29.95
N PHE A 494 -27.82 20.47 29.07
CA PHE A 494 -27.01 21.63 28.72
C PHE A 494 -27.86 22.81 28.21
N LYS A 495 -27.26 24.00 28.15
CA LYS A 495 -27.87 25.18 27.50
C LYS A 495 -27.05 25.55 26.27
N ALA A 496 -27.73 25.95 25.21
CA ALA A 496 -27.08 26.30 23.95
C ALA A 496 -27.88 27.37 23.19
N LYS A 497 -27.19 28.12 22.34
CA LYS A 497 -27.80 29.09 21.43
C LYS A 497 -28.06 28.44 20.08
N VAL A 498 -29.20 28.73 19.48
CA VAL A 498 -29.49 28.36 18.09
C VAL A 498 -28.75 29.33 17.17
N VAL A 499 -27.76 28.82 16.44
CA VAL A 499 -26.89 29.62 15.56
C VAL A 499 -27.46 29.67 14.14
N ALA A 500 -28.12 28.59 13.71
CA ALA A 500 -28.79 28.55 12.42
C ALA A 500 -29.94 27.55 12.39
N ARG A 501 -30.88 27.77 11.46
CA ARG A 501 -31.96 26.87 11.10
C ARG A 501 -31.75 26.49 9.63
N VAL A 502 -31.18 25.32 9.40
CA VAL A 502 -30.76 24.91 8.04
C VAL A 502 -31.94 24.35 7.24
N LEU A 503 -32.92 23.76 7.92
CA LEU A 503 -34.24 23.35 7.40
C LEU A 503 -35.32 23.66 8.45
N GLU A 504 -36.59 23.50 8.08
CA GLU A 504 -37.74 23.70 8.98
C GLU A 504 -37.60 22.91 10.29
N ASN A 505 -37.11 21.67 10.20
CA ASN A 505 -36.90 20.75 11.32
C ASN A 505 -35.42 20.41 11.55
N ALA A 506 -34.48 21.32 11.23
CA ALA A 506 -33.06 21.07 11.46
C ALA A 506 -32.33 22.33 11.94
N VAL A 507 -31.65 22.23 13.07
CA VAL A 507 -30.99 23.36 13.75
C VAL A 507 -29.52 23.09 14.06
N VAL A 508 -28.73 24.15 14.06
CA VAL A 508 -27.33 24.16 14.47
C VAL A 508 -27.21 24.94 15.78
N LEU A 509 -26.51 24.35 16.74
CA LEU A 509 -26.25 24.95 18.05
C LEU A 509 -24.80 25.40 18.14
N ASP A 510 -24.52 26.39 19.00
CA ASP A 510 -23.15 26.84 19.31
C ASP A 510 -22.35 25.78 20.09
N GLN A 511 -23.04 25.03 20.94
CA GLN A 511 -22.51 23.90 21.70
C GLN A 511 -23.57 22.83 21.91
N THR A 512 -23.18 21.57 22.04
CA THR A 512 -24.13 20.47 22.25
C THR A 512 -23.53 19.32 23.02
N ALA A 513 -24.34 18.69 23.87
CA ALA A 513 -23.99 17.40 24.48
C ALA A 513 -24.49 16.21 23.68
N PHE A 514 -25.35 16.39 22.66
CA PHE A 514 -25.77 15.31 21.76
C PHE A 514 -24.58 14.83 20.92
N TYR A 515 -24.32 13.52 20.92
CA TYR A 515 -23.33 12.89 20.07
C TYR A 515 -23.92 12.70 18.67
N PRO A 516 -23.30 13.26 17.62
CA PRO A 516 -23.70 12.98 16.25
C PRO A 516 -23.31 11.55 15.88
N GLN A 517 -24.08 10.92 15.00
CA GLN A 517 -23.75 9.59 14.49
C GLN A 517 -22.33 9.57 13.92
N GLY A 518 -21.55 8.55 14.29
CA GLY A 518 -20.14 8.47 13.91
C GLY A 518 -19.40 7.29 14.52
N GLY A 519 -18.35 6.83 13.86
CA GLY A 519 -17.52 5.71 14.35
C GLY A 519 -18.30 4.41 14.56
N GLY A 520 -19.40 4.23 13.81
CA GLY A 520 -20.32 3.10 13.94
C GLY A 520 -21.30 3.19 15.12
N GLN A 521 -21.27 4.26 15.93
CA GLN A 521 -22.25 4.49 16.99
C GLN A 521 -23.38 5.37 16.45
N LEU A 522 -24.63 5.00 16.76
CA LEU A 522 -25.81 5.82 16.45
C LEU A 522 -25.77 7.17 17.18
N SER A 523 -26.49 8.14 16.61
CA SER A 523 -26.72 9.44 17.22
C SER A 523 -27.54 9.33 18.51
N ASP A 524 -27.34 10.32 19.38
CA ASP A 524 -28.23 10.49 20.53
C ASP A 524 -29.56 11.09 20.12
N HIS A 525 -30.60 10.70 20.86
CA HIS A 525 -31.91 11.30 20.80
C HIS A 525 -32.18 12.04 22.11
N GLY A 526 -33.24 12.83 22.15
CA GLY A 526 -33.67 13.54 23.36
C GLY A 526 -34.62 14.67 23.01
N GLU A 527 -34.49 15.79 23.70
CA GLU A 527 -35.39 16.93 23.55
C GLU A 527 -34.63 18.27 23.62
N LEU A 528 -35.16 19.27 22.91
CA LEU A 528 -34.85 20.68 23.13
C LEU A 528 -36.06 21.36 23.77
N HIS A 529 -35.81 22.12 24.84
CA HIS A 529 -36.83 22.85 25.60
C HIS A 529 -36.65 24.36 25.41
N PHE A 530 -37.77 25.04 25.15
CA PHE A 530 -37.87 26.50 25.08
C PHE A 530 -39.20 26.96 25.67
N GLY A 531 -39.17 27.66 26.82
CA GLY A 531 -40.40 27.95 27.57
C GLY A 531 -41.13 26.67 27.95
N ASP A 532 -42.41 26.57 27.58
CA ASP A 532 -43.23 25.35 27.76
C ASP A 532 -43.14 24.38 26.55
N GLN A 533 -42.48 24.78 25.45
CA GLN A 533 -42.34 23.93 24.27
C GLN A 533 -41.25 22.89 24.48
N LYS A 534 -41.56 21.63 24.13
CA LYS A 534 -40.60 20.53 24.02
C LYS A 534 -40.63 19.96 22.62
N VAL A 535 -39.46 19.86 22.00
CA VAL A 535 -39.31 19.31 20.65
C VAL A 535 -38.32 18.16 20.68
N GLY A 536 -38.73 16.99 20.21
CA GLY A 536 -37.87 15.81 20.17
C GLY A 536 -36.73 15.97 19.16
N VAL A 537 -35.52 15.62 19.56
CA VAL A 537 -34.35 15.44 18.68
C VAL A 537 -34.31 13.98 18.27
N VAL A 538 -34.48 13.71 16.99
CA VAL A 538 -34.64 12.35 16.43
C VAL A 538 -33.45 11.87 15.61
N ASP A 539 -32.52 12.78 15.30
CA ASP A 539 -31.48 12.75 14.26
C ASP A 539 -30.33 13.69 14.71
N VAL A 540 -29.05 13.28 14.80
CA VAL A 540 -27.93 14.21 14.98
C VAL A 540 -26.78 13.81 14.07
N GLN A 541 -26.40 14.70 13.16
CA GLN A 541 -25.38 14.45 12.15
C GLN A 541 -24.28 15.51 12.20
N LYS A 542 -23.10 15.15 11.71
CA LYS A 542 -21.93 16.03 11.67
C LYS A 542 -21.54 16.33 10.22
N PHE A 543 -21.44 17.62 9.92
CA PHE A 543 -21.01 18.14 8.62
C PHE A 543 -19.80 19.05 8.84
N GLY A 544 -18.61 18.59 8.46
CA GLY A 544 -17.36 19.25 8.81
C GLY A 544 -17.15 19.31 10.34
N ASP A 545 -17.14 20.52 10.91
CA ASP A 545 -17.05 20.82 12.34
C ASP A 545 -18.38 21.36 12.94
N ARG A 546 -19.47 21.32 12.17
CA ARG A 546 -20.82 21.70 12.62
C ARG A 546 -21.66 20.46 12.94
N ILE A 547 -22.52 20.57 13.94
CA ILE A 547 -23.44 19.51 14.35
C ILE A 547 -24.87 19.97 14.10
N VAL A 548 -25.58 19.22 13.26
CA VAL A 548 -26.97 19.46 12.86
C VAL A 548 -27.87 18.53 13.66
N HIS A 549 -28.91 19.09 14.27
CA HIS A 549 -29.91 18.37 15.06
C HIS A 549 -31.22 18.36 14.27
N PHE A 550 -31.68 17.17 13.87
CA PHE A 550 -32.97 16.99 13.22
C PHE A 550 -34.05 16.73 14.26
N LEU A 551 -35.16 17.43 14.08
CA LEU A 551 -36.23 17.55 15.07
C LEU A 551 -37.50 16.82 14.59
N ALA A 552 -38.28 16.30 15.52
CA ALA A 552 -39.58 15.67 15.24
C ALA A 552 -40.64 16.68 14.77
N GLY A 553 -40.41 17.97 14.99
CA GLY A 553 -41.26 19.08 14.56
C GLY A 553 -40.52 20.41 14.64
N PRO A 554 -41.14 21.51 14.18
CA PRO A 554 -40.48 22.80 14.12
C PRO A 554 -40.27 23.38 15.52
N LEU A 555 -39.09 23.98 15.73
CA LEU A 555 -38.78 24.75 16.93
C LEU A 555 -39.30 26.18 16.76
N ASP A 556 -39.88 26.79 17.80
CA ASP A 556 -40.35 28.19 17.76
C ASP A 556 -39.27 29.12 17.18
N ALA A 557 -39.65 30.02 16.28
CA ALA A 557 -38.75 30.94 15.60
C ALA A 557 -37.98 31.85 16.59
N ASN A 558 -38.55 32.15 17.75
CA ASN A 558 -37.96 32.97 18.81
C ASN A 558 -37.05 32.19 19.78
N ALA A 559 -36.88 30.88 19.56
CA ALA A 559 -36.05 30.03 20.42
C ALA A 559 -34.54 30.25 20.17
N ASP A 560 -34.01 31.40 20.57
CA ASP A 560 -32.58 31.72 20.43
C ASP A 560 -31.72 30.98 21.45
N LEU A 561 -32.28 30.66 22.62
CA LEU A 561 -31.62 29.92 23.70
C LEU A 561 -32.48 28.71 24.08
N VAL A 562 -31.91 27.52 24.01
CA VAL A 562 -32.59 26.26 24.32
C VAL A 562 -31.89 25.51 25.44
N GLU A 563 -32.66 24.72 26.19
CA GLU A 563 -32.12 23.70 27.09
C GLU A 563 -32.22 22.33 26.41
N GLY A 564 -31.10 21.65 26.22
CA GLY A 564 -31.07 20.31 25.64
C GLY A 564 -31.00 19.24 26.72
N GLU A 565 -31.81 18.20 26.57
CA GLU A 565 -31.83 17.01 27.42
C GLU A 565 -31.72 15.74 26.58
N ILE A 566 -30.70 14.93 26.81
CA ILE A 566 -30.45 13.68 26.09
C ILE A 566 -31.29 12.55 26.71
N ASP A 567 -31.79 11.63 25.87
CA ASP A 567 -32.26 10.32 26.32
C ASP A 567 -31.10 9.54 26.95
N TRP A 568 -31.02 9.64 28.28
CA TRP A 568 -29.91 9.11 29.04
C TRP A 568 -29.84 7.57 28.99
N GLN A 569 -30.97 6.89 28.90
CA GLN A 569 -30.99 5.43 28.82
C GLN A 569 -30.39 4.96 27.50
N ARG A 570 -30.77 5.60 26.38
CA ARG A 570 -30.16 5.37 25.06
C ARG A 570 -28.66 5.62 25.10
N ARG A 571 -28.23 6.77 25.62
CA ARG A 571 -26.81 7.13 25.75
C ARG A 571 -26.03 6.08 26.55
N GLN A 572 -26.53 5.63 27.69
CA GLN A 572 -25.85 4.62 28.51
C GLN A 572 -25.68 3.30 27.78
N ASN A 573 -26.70 2.84 27.05
CA ASN A 573 -26.62 1.61 26.27
C ASN A 573 -25.56 1.73 25.17
N LEU A 574 -25.54 2.84 24.43
CA LEU A 574 -24.52 3.13 23.41
C LEU A 574 -23.11 3.19 24.02
N MET A 575 -22.93 3.84 25.17
CA MET A 575 -21.65 3.88 25.89
C MET A 575 -21.17 2.48 26.31
N ARG A 576 -22.07 1.65 26.85
CA ARG A 576 -21.76 0.25 27.23
C ARG A 576 -21.32 -0.57 26.03
N HIS A 577 -22.06 -0.50 24.92
CA HIS A 577 -21.73 -1.20 23.69
C HIS A 577 -20.42 -0.71 23.05
N HIS A 578 -20.14 0.59 23.10
CA HIS A 578 -18.89 1.14 22.61
C HIS A 578 -17.71 0.61 23.42
N THR A 579 -17.73 0.74 24.75
CA THR A 579 -16.68 0.19 25.61
C THR A 579 -16.56 -1.33 25.44
N GLY A 580 -17.68 -2.03 25.35
CA GLY A 580 -17.75 -3.47 25.09
C GLY A 580 -17.06 -3.86 23.77
N THR A 581 -17.17 -3.03 22.73
CA THR A 581 -16.46 -3.23 21.45
C THR A 581 -14.94 -3.23 21.63
N HIS A 582 -14.40 -2.27 22.40
CA HIS A 582 -12.95 -2.21 22.68
C HIS A 582 -12.47 -3.42 23.48
N VAL A 583 -13.24 -3.82 24.49
CA VAL A 583 -12.95 -5.01 25.30
C VAL A 583 -12.99 -6.28 24.44
N LEU A 584 -14.02 -6.43 23.61
CA LEU A 584 -14.20 -7.59 22.74
C LEU A 584 -13.07 -7.69 21.71
N LEU A 585 -12.69 -6.58 21.07
CA LEU A 585 -11.55 -6.53 20.14
C LEU A 585 -10.24 -6.91 20.85
N GLY A 586 -10.02 -6.37 22.06
CA GLY A 586 -8.86 -6.69 22.88
C GLY A 586 -8.78 -8.17 23.31
N ALA A 587 -9.94 -8.80 23.56
CA ALA A 587 -10.05 -10.22 23.87
C ALA A 587 -9.85 -11.09 22.62
N ALA A 588 -10.49 -10.75 21.51
CA ALA A 588 -10.35 -11.44 20.23
C ALA A 588 -8.89 -11.49 19.78
N ARG A 589 -8.14 -10.38 19.85
CA ARG A 589 -6.71 -10.35 19.53
C ARG A 589 -5.88 -11.29 20.40
N ARG A 590 -6.14 -11.32 21.72
CA ARG A 590 -5.40 -12.17 22.66
C ARG A 590 -5.68 -13.66 22.49
N VAL A 591 -6.86 -14.01 21.98
CA VAL A 591 -7.25 -15.41 21.76
C VAL A 591 -6.86 -15.89 20.37
N LEU A 592 -7.11 -15.08 19.34
CA LEU A 592 -6.97 -15.47 17.94
C LEU A 592 -5.61 -15.10 17.34
N GLY A 593 -4.96 -14.04 17.82
CA GLY A 593 -3.65 -13.57 17.33
C GLY A 593 -3.63 -12.07 17.00
N GLU A 594 -2.41 -11.55 16.85
CA GLU A 594 -2.15 -10.11 16.64
C GLU A 594 -2.59 -9.59 15.25
N HIS A 595 -2.88 -10.49 14.30
CA HIS A 595 -3.42 -10.18 12.97
C HIS A 595 -4.88 -9.71 12.98
N VAL A 596 -5.59 -9.91 14.09
CA VAL A 596 -6.97 -9.45 14.25
C VAL A 596 -7.02 -7.92 14.22
N TRP A 597 -7.73 -7.40 13.22
CA TRP A 597 -7.98 -5.98 12.99
C TRP A 597 -9.46 -5.74 12.80
N GLN A 598 -9.97 -4.60 13.24
CA GLN A 598 -11.37 -4.22 12.98
C GLN A 598 -11.57 -3.92 11.49
N ALA A 599 -12.49 -4.64 10.87
CA ALA A 599 -12.96 -4.40 9.49
C ALA A 599 -14.23 -3.52 9.48
N GLY A 600 -15.02 -3.57 10.55
CA GLY A 600 -16.27 -2.83 10.69
C GLY A 600 -16.80 -2.90 12.12
N ALA A 601 -17.60 -1.92 12.52
CA ALA A 601 -18.28 -1.95 13.80
C ALA A 601 -19.59 -1.16 13.74
N GLN A 602 -20.63 -1.68 14.38
CA GLN A 602 -21.91 -1.01 14.58
C GLN A 602 -22.32 -1.15 16.05
N LYS A 603 -22.71 -0.03 16.67
CA LYS A 603 -23.23 0.02 18.03
C LYS A 603 -24.65 0.57 17.98
N ASP A 604 -25.61 -0.31 18.22
CA ASP A 604 -27.02 0.02 18.37
C ASP A 604 -27.40 0.05 19.86
N VAL A 605 -28.66 0.34 20.18
CA VAL A 605 -29.18 0.39 21.55
C VAL A 605 -29.37 -1.01 22.13
N GLU A 606 -29.87 -1.95 21.32
CA GLU A 606 -30.22 -3.31 21.75
C GLU A 606 -29.15 -4.36 21.42
N SER A 607 -28.38 -4.13 20.36
CA SER A 607 -27.35 -5.07 19.91
C SER A 607 -26.18 -4.34 19.26
N SER A 608 -25.05 -5.03 19.09
CA SER A 608 -23.87 -4.47 18.45
C SER A 608 -23.13 -5.55 17.66
N ARG A 609 -22.41 -5.12 16.62
CA ARG A 609 -21.56 -6.01 15.81
C ARG A 609 -20.15 -5.46 15.72
N LEU A 610 -19.20 -6.39 15.71
CA LEU A 610 -17.78 -6.12 15.47
C LEU A 610 -17.29 -7.11 14.41
N ASP A 611 -16.90 -6.58 13.26
CA ASP A 611 -16.34 -7.37 12.17
C ASP A 611 -14.81 -7.30 12.29
N ILE A 612 -14.16 -8.47 12.30
CA ILE A 612 -12.71 -8.58 12.44
C ILE A 612 -12.08 -9.36 11.28
N THR A 613 -10.83 -9.00 10.95
CA THR A 613 -10.02 -9.78 10.01
C THR A 613 -9.55 -11.07 10.68
N HIS A 614 -9.96 -12.22 10.13
CA HIS A 614 -9.49 -13.52 10.56
C HIS A 614 -9.50 -14.50 9.37
N TYR A 615 -8.51 -15.39 9.27
CA TYR A 615 -8.32 -16.27 8.12
C TYR A 615 -9.22 -17.52 8.14
N GLN A 616 -10.00 -17.74 9.20
CA GLN A 616 -10.92 -18.87 9.30
C GLN A 616 -12.14 -18.52 10.15
N GLN A 617 -13.12 -19.43 10.22
CA GLN A 617 -14.24 -19.26 11.15
C GLN A 617 -13.77 -19.45 12.60
N VAL A 618 -14.23 -18.56 13.48
CA VAL A 618 -13.95 -18.67 14.92
C VAL A 618 -14.70 -19.87 15.49
N THR A 619 -13.97 -20.81 16.07
CA THR A 619 -14.54 -22.03 16.64
C THR A 619 -15.33 -21.74 17.91
N GLN A 620 -16.24 -22.64 18.30
CA GLN A 620 -17.02 -22.48 19.53
C GLN A 620 -16.13 -22.32 20.77
N LYS A 621 -15.04 -23.10 20.86
CA LYS A 621 -14.07 -23.00 21.97
C LYS A 621 -13.37 -21.64 22.00
N GLU A 622 -13.05 -21.07 20.85
CA GLU A 622 -12.46 -19.73 20.76
C GLU A 622 -13.47 -18.65 21.14
N LYS A 623 -14.73 -18.74 20.69
CA LYS A 623 -15.81 -17.83 21.09
C LYS A 623 -15.96 -17.79 22.61
N GLU A 624 -16.04 -18.96 23.25
CA GLU A 624 -16.12 -19.06 24.70
C GLU A 624 -14.89 -18.49 25.41
N ARG A 625 -13.68 -18.65 24.85
CA ARG A 625 -12.45 -18.05 25.41
C ARG A 625 -12.47 -16.53 25.29
N ILE A 626 -12.92 -16.00 24.15
CA ILE A 626 -13.08 -14.56 23.92
C ILE A 626 -14.08 -13.99 24.91
N GLU A 627 -15.25 -14.60 25.04
CA GLU A 627 -16.30 -14.19 25.97
C GLU A 627 -15.81 -14.20 27.42
N ARG A 628 -15.17 -15.30 27.86
CA ARG A 628 -14.59 -15.38 29.21
C ARG A 628 -13.57 -14.27 29.46
N LEU A 629 -12.67 -14.02 28.52
CA LEU A 629 -11.63 -13.00 28.67
C LEU A 629 -12.21 -11.57 28.65
N ALA A 630 -13.23 -11.32 27.83
CA ALA A 630 -13.94 -10.05 27.81
C ALA A 630 -14.64 -9.80 29.16
N ASN A 631 -15.40 -10.78 29.66
CA ASN A 631 -16.09 -10.67 30.95
C ASN A 631 -15.12 -10.54 32.13
N GLN A 632 -13.99 -11.27 32.14
CA GLN A 632 -12.93 -11.07 33.13
C GLN A 632 -12.37 -9.65 33.10
N THR A 633 -12.24 -9.05 31.91
CA THR A 633 -11.76 -7.67 31.78
C THR A 633 -12.77 -6.67 32.34
N ILE A 634 -14.07 -6.90 32.13
CA ILE A 634 -15.15 -6.10 32.71
C ILE A 634 -15.13 -6.20 34.25
N LEU A 635 -15.03 -7.43 34.78
CA LEU A 635 -15.00 -7.67 36.24
C LEU A 635 -13.79 -7.06 36.94
N ARG A 636 -12.70 -6.81 36.21
CA ARG A 636 -11.51 -6.13 36.75
C ARG A 636 -11.68 -4.63 36.91
N ASP A 637 -12.75 -4.06 36.37
CA ASP A 637 -13.09 -2.63 36.45
C ASP A 637 -11.88 -1.72 36.12
N LEU A 638 -11.22 -2.02 34.99
CA LEU A 638 -10.04 -1.26 34.58
C LEU A 638 -10.43 0.18 34.23
N PRO A 639 -9.66 1.19 34.66
CA PRO A 639 -10.00 2.58 34.39
C PRO A 639 -9.87 2.91 32.91
N VAL A 640 -10.96 3.42 32.30
CA VAL A 640 -10.95 3.97 30.94
C VAL A 640 -10.41 5.39 30.97
N ARG A 641 -9.31 5.65 30.27
CA ARG A 641 -8.64 6.96 30.24
C ARG A 641 -8.72 7.58 28.86
N ILE A 642 -9.04 8.87 28.81
CA ILE A 642 -9.23 9.62 27.57
C ILE A 642 -8.28 10.82 27.60
N ASN A 643 -7.45 10.97 26.56
CA ASN A 643 -6.51 12.07 26.46
C ASN A 643 -6.42 12.58 25.02
N TRP A 644 -6.31 13.90 24.86
CA TRP A 644 -5.89 14.51 23.61
C TRP A 644 -4.36 14.49 23.53
N MET A 645 -3.84 13.91 22.46
CA MET A 645 -2.39 13.78 22.24
C MET A 645 -2.03 14.30 20.86
N ALA A 646 -0.85 14.91 20.73
CA ALA A 646 -0.24 15.12 19.41
C ALA A 646 -0.11 13.75 18.71
N ARG A 647 -0.49 13.68 17.43
CA ARG A 647 -0.58 12.42 16.69
C ARG A 647 0.75 11.65 16.72
N GLU A 648 1.84 12.33 16.41
CA GLU A 648 3.21 11.79 16.44
C GLU A 648 3.54 11.09 17.78
N LYS A 649 3.12 11.69 18.91
CA LYS A 649 3.39 11.17 20.27
C LYS A 649 2.49 9.98 20.60
N ALA A 650 1.27 9.98 20.07
CA ALA A 650 0.36 8.86 20.22
C ALA A 650 0.85 7.65 19.40
N GLU A 651 1.23 7.86 18.14
CA GLU A 651 1.78 6.84 17.25
C GLU A 651 3.08 6.25 17.81
N ALA A 652 4.01 7.09 18.27
CA ALA A 652 5.25 6.62 18.89
C ALA A 652 4.99 5.78 20.16
N LYS A 653 3.92 6.07 20.91
CA LYS A 653 3.62 5.40 22.18
C LYS A 653 2.79 4.13 22.04
N TYR A 654 1.82 4.13 21.14
CA TYR A 654 0.82 3.05 21.01
C TYR A 654 0.89 2.32 19.67
N GLY A 655 1.72 2.80 18.75
CA GLY A 655 1.81 2.32 17.37
C GLY A 655 0.53 2.60 16.58
N TYR A 656 0.47 2.03 15.39
CA TYR A 656 -0.66 2.22 14.47
C TYR A 656 -1.93 1.46 14.88
N ARG A 657 -1.90 0.72 15.99
CA ARG A 657 -3.09 0.09 16.59
C ARG A 657 -4.15 1.10 17.00
N LEU A 658 -3.78 2.38 17.10
CA LEU A 658 -4.73 3.48 17.29
C LEU A 658 -5.81 3.52 16.20
N TYR A 659 -5.50 3.06 14.99
CA TYR A 659 -6.36 3.20 13.80
C TYR A 659 -7.19 1.95 13.50
N GLN A 660 -7.66 1.23 14.53
CA GLN A 660 -8.62 0.11 14.34
C GLN A 660 -9.93 0.60 13.69
N GLY A 661 -10.43 1.74 14.15
CA GLY A 661 -11.66 2.36 13.62
C GLY A 661 -11.46 3.20 12.36
N GLY A 662 -10.31 3.10 11.69
CA GLY A 662 -9.91 3.94 10.57
C GLY A 662 -8.94 5.06 10.97
N ALA A 663 -8.31 5.66 9.95
CA ALA A 663 -7.46 6.84 10.12
C ALA A 663 -8.33 8.05 10.49
N VAL A 664 -7.90 8.83 11.47
CA VAL A 664 -8.59 10.06 11.90
C VAL A 664 -7.81 11.27 11.42
N PRO A 665 -8.42 12.36 10.96
CA PRO A 665 -7.72 13.59 10.57
C PRO A 665 -7.27 14.43 11.77
N GLY A 666 -6.35 15.39 11.55
CA GLY A 666 -5.91 16.38 12.54
C GLY A 666 -4.60 16.06 13.30
N SER A 667 -3.87 17.11 13.69
CA SER A 667 -2.57 17.04 14.37
C SER A 667 -2.65 16.56 15.83
N LYS A 668 -3.84 16.67 16.44
CA LYS A 668 -4.16 16.09 17.75
C LYS A 668 -5.26 15.06 17.60
N ILE A 669 -5.06 13.89 18.22
CA ILE A 669 -6.03 12.81 18.22
C ILE A 669 -6.52 12.51 19.63
N ARG A 670 -7.78 12.11 19.75
CA ARG A 670 -8.39 11.69 21.01
C ARG A 670 -8.11 10.20 21.21
N VAL A 671 -7.23 9.89 22.16
CA VAL A 671 -6.86 8.51 22.50
C VAL A 671 -7.73 8.02 23.65
N VAL A 672 -8.42 6.90 23.44
CA VAL A 672 -9.19 6.16 24.45
C VAL A 672 -8.40 4.90 24.80
N ARG A 673 -8.19 4.65 26.10
CA ARG A 673 -7.41 3.51 26.60
C ARG A 673 -8.15 2.77 27.70
#